data_AF-A0A5N5RNK0-F1
#
_entry.id   AF-A0A5N5RNK0-F1
#
_cell.length_a   1.000
_cell.length_b   1.000
_cell.length_c   1.000
_cell.angle_alpha   90.00
_cell.angle_beta   90.00
_cell.angle_gamma   90.00
#
_symmetry.space_group_name_H-M   'P 1'
#
loop_
_entity.id
_entity.type
_entity.pdbx_description
1 polymer ?
#
loop_
_entity_poly.entity_id
_entity_poly.type
_entity_poly.pdbx_seq_one_letter_code
_entity_poly.pdbx_strand_id
1 'polypeptide(L)'
;MEMKKVAKCAIAALTSVAALTAFAAPALAADNNGYDLNGKGVDALSQHGGAQRIAGVYGNAKARNVILFIGDGMGDSEITVARNYLHGVNGHFDGLDKIGQPGAAKETGTGQYTTFSLGNNSNDSLMAKDKKGNLAGSKTAGVITPVTDSSASGSGWSTGTKTYNNAVDVDVKGNPQLNLIELAKAAGYATGNVTTSEIQDATPAVLESHSTERACYGPQGKWDGKTDTNGDGKIDPATDGNQGKNCLADQLKVNGGIGSISEQLLDTRADVTIGGGSKYFNQFGLDGKTLWDQAKERGFQTVQSGDVDGFKALKEANQDKPVLALLGDGNLPTKFNPSVATKYSADKDANPTVCTPNKEWLGNKGASLADFTDKAITLLENEQKGKDKGYFLQVEGASIDKQDHNANACGQIGETDDLDRAISAALAKVDLNNTLIIVTADHAHTSQIVEAQPYYALSTVLRNADGSKTTISYGTSDSPVYQDENGDAIDNDEYTQGENGDANTAEKFDGAMGNMSHTGTQLRIAASGPGASRVDGLTDQTDNFYTIANALGLAADTDTQKTLSENAKVAVKKSKDGKYFAEATGFNGDAVLSYKLIDTASKKVVAQSVDKTPVSGVRVATTGTTTIAFPADFTPAEGANYTIEVTGRQSGKTVKYDFIRQSGTSEKPGKTDERGNETIAQGGVNKPLGNTGSVVLGMALVAIVLLAGGMLVKTAKKRF
;
A
#
# COMPACT_ATOMS: atom_id res chain seq x y z
N MET A 1 -74.13 33.44 -44.30
CA MET A 1 -73.74 32.03 -44.10
C MET A 1 -72.27 31.92 -44.47
N GLU A 2 -71.33 31.37 -43.70
CA GLU A 2 -71.11 31.26 -42.24
C GLU A 2 -69.57 31.28 -42.06
N MET A 3 -68.93 32.08 -41.19
CA MET A 3 -68.78 31.88 -39.73
C MET A 3 -68.26 30.45 -39.43
N LYS A 4 -67.05 30.17 -38.89
CA LYS A 4 -66.04 30.88 -38.05
C LYS A 4 -64.65 30.18 -38.32
N LYS A 5 -63.40 30.63 -38.08
CA LYS A 5 -62.61 31.77 -37.52
C LYS A 5 -61.19 31.75 -38.21
N VAL A 6 -60.39 32.81 -38.43
CA VAL A 6 -59.39 33.50 -37.55
C VAL A 6 -58.37 32.57 -36.86
N ALA A 7 -57.02 32.67 -37.00
CA ALA A 7 -56.11 33.52 -37.80
C ALA A 7 -54.78 32.75 -38.09
N LYS A 8 -54.22 32.76 -39.31
CA LYS A 8 -53.12 33.65 -39.81
C LYS A 8 -51.88 33.80 -38.92
N CYS A 9 -50.75 33.26 -39.38
CA CYS A 9 -49.43 33.90 -39.39
C CYS A 9 -48.69 33.47 -40.67
N ALA A 10 -48.15 34.41 -41.45
CA ALA A 10 -47.47 34.18 -42.73
C ALA A 10 -46.68 35.43 -43.16
N ILE A 11 -45.79 35.28 -44.16
CA ILE A 11 -44.84 36.28 -44.69
C ILE A 11 -43.70 36.56 -43.68
N ALA A 12 -42.46 36.05 -43.78
CA ALA A 12 -41.57 35.63 -44.88
C ALA A 12 -40.58 36.72 -45.37
N ALA A 13 -39.29 36.39 -45.19
CA ALA A 13 -38.09 36.78 -45.94
C ALA A 13 -37.89 38.23 -46.43
N LEU A 14 -36.77 38.83 -46.01
CA LEU A 14 -35.91 39.60 -46.91
C LEU A 14 -34.43 39.51 -46.47
N THR A 15 -33.59 39.22 -47.46
CA THR A 15 -32.19 38.80 -47.43
C THR A 15 -31.19 39.78 -46.80
N SER A 16 -30.35 39.24 -45.91
CA SER A 16 -28.88 39.44 -45.81
C SER A 16 -28.18 40.58 -46.58
N VAL A 17 -27.30 41.31 -45.89
CA VAL A 17 -25.82 41.18 -46.00
C VAL A 17 -25.10 41.92 -44.86
N ALA A 18 -24.01 41.30 -44.36
CA ALA A 18 -22.92 41.83 -43.53
C ALA A 18 -23.16 42.93 -42.46
N ALA A 19 -23.03 42.55 -41.18
CA ALA A 19 -22.50 43.41 -40.12
C ALA A 19 -21.71 42.58 -39.10
N LEU A 20 -20.54 43.05 -38.66
CA LEU A 20 -19.80 42.45 -37.54
C LEU A 20 -20.41 42.92 -36.21
N THR A 21 -20.85 41.99 -35.37
CA THR A 21 -20.87 42.17 -33.90
C THR A 21 -20.53 40.83 -33.22
N ALA A 22 -19.85 40.89 -32.09
CA ALA A 22 -19.40 39.68 -31.39
C ALA A 22 -20.55 39.01 -30.65
N PHE A 23 -20.84 37.76 -30.97
CA PHE A 23 -21.37 36.83 -29.97
C PHE A 23 -20.18 36.34 -29.13
N ALA A 24 -20.05 36.88 -27.92
CA ALA A 24 -19.27 36.21 -26.90
C ALA A 24 -19.90 34.83 -26.67
N ALA A 25 -19.12 33.76 -26.81
CA ALA A 25 -19.57 32.45 -26.38
C ALA A 25 -19.92 32.54 -24.88
N PRO A 26 -21.07 32.02 -24.42
CA PRO A 26 -21.31 31.91 -22.99
C PRO A 26 -20.22 31.01 -22.43
N ALA A 27 -19.44 31.53 -21.48
CA ALA A 27 -18.44 30.73 -20.80
C ALA A 27 -19.16 29.57 -20.10
N LEU A 28 -18.99 28.35 -20.62
CA LEU A 28 -19.46 27.15 -19.96
C LEU A 28 -18.78 27.11 -18.59
N ALA A 29 -19.58 27.13 -17.52
CA ALA A 29 -19.06 26.94 -16.17
C ALA A 29 -18.37 25.57 -16.12
N ALA A 30 -17.18 25.51 -15.54
CA ALA A 30 -16.50 24.24 -15.31
C ALA A 30 -17.39 23.37 -14.42
N ASP A 31 -17.81 22.22 -14.93
CA ASP A 31 -18.66 21.29 -14.20
C ASP A 31 -17.81 20.49 -13.22
N ASN A 32 -17.90 20.84 -11.94
CA ASN A 32 -17.07 20.28 -10.87
C ASN A 32 -17.30 18.78 -10.61
N ASN A 33 -18.24 18.13 -11.30
CA ASN A 33 -18.48 16.67 -11.26
C ASN A 33 -18.35 15.99 -12.64
N GLY A 34 -17.87 16.69 -13.67
CA GLY A 34 -17.83 16.19 -15.05
C GLY A 34 -16.61 15.33 -15.39
N TYR A 35 -16.84 14.20 -16.08
CA TYR A 35 -15.79 13.41 -16.75
C TYR A 35 -15.15 14.25 -17.88
N ASP A 36 -13.83 14.49 -17.81
CA ASP A 36 -13.12 15.24 -18.86
C ASP A 36 -12.96 14.40 -20.13
N LEU A 37 -13.60 14.84 -21.21
CA LEU A 37 -13.55 14.21 -22.53
C LEU A 37 -12.15 14.18 -23.15
N ASN A 38 -11.22 15.01 -22.67
CA ASN A 38 -9.83 15.06 -23.13
C ASN A 38 -8.87 14.27 -22.21
N GLY A 39 -9.35 13.81 -21.05
CA GLY A 39 -8.54 13.22 -20.00
C GLY A 39 -7.80 14.24 -19.14
N LYS A 40 -7.45 13.85 -17.90
CA LYS A 40 -6.71 14.68 -16.94
C LYS A 40 -5.20 14.62 -17.25
N GLY A 41 -4.51 15.76 -17.16
CA GLY A 41 -3.04 15.81 -17.26
C GLY A 41 -2.32 15.39 -15.98
N VAL A 42 -0.99 15.16 -16.04
CA VAL A 42 -0.16 14.69 -14.91
C VAL A 42 -0.34 15.55 -13.65
N ASP A 43 -0.32 16.88 -13.75
CA ASP A 43 -0.49 17.78 -12.60
C ASP A 43 -1.83 17.59 -11.88
N ALA A 44 -2.88 17.15 -12.58
CA ALA A 44 -4.19 16.86 -12.01
C ALA A 44 -4.29 15.41 -11.49
N LEU A 45 -3.72 14.44 -12.21
CA LEU A 45 -3.70 13.03 -11.81
C LEU A 45 -2.81 12.74 -10.60
N SER A 46 -1.74 13.52 -10.42
CA SER A 46 -0.81 13.41 -9.29
C SER A 46 -1.31 14.07 -8.00
N GLN A 47 -2.46 14.73 -8.01
CA GLN A 47 -3.13 15.14 -6.77
C GLN A 47 -3.73 13.91 -6.09
N HIS A 48 -3.72 13.90 -4.76
CA HIS A 48 -4.48 12.92 -3.99
C HIS A 48 -5.97 12.97 -4.37
N GLY A 49 -6.53 11.83 -4.76
CA GLY A 49 -7.89 11.72 -5.29
C GLY A 49 -8.08 12.26 -6.72
N GLY A 50 -7.02 12.80 -7.34
CA GLY A 50 -7.05 13.40 -8.67
C GLY A 50 -7.40 12.41 -9.79
N ALA A 51 -7.05 11.13 -9.62
CA ALA A 51 -7.37 10.06 -10.57
C ALA A 51 -8.78 9.44 -10.41
N GLN A 52 -9.52 9.75 -9.33
CA GLN A 52 -10.87 9.22 -9.11
C GLN A 52 -11.80 9.43 -10.31
N ARG A 53 -12.62 8.41 -10.58
CA ARG A 53 -13.64 8.39 -11.65
C ARG A 53 -15.06 8.35 -11.09
N ILE A 54 -15.24 7.91 -9.84
CA ILE A 54 -16.54 7.85 -9.15
C ILE A 54 -16.60 8.74 -7.89
N ALA A 55 -15.85 9.84 -7.92
CA ALA A 55 -16.00 10.93 -6.95
C ALA A 55 -17.46 11.42 -6.93
N GLY A 56 -18.08 11.49 -5.76
CA GLY A 56 -19.48 11.88 -5.59
C GLY A 56 -20.53 10.78 -5.86
N VAL A 57 -20.15 9.59 -6.33
CA VAL A 57 -21.09 8.46 -6.44
C VAL A 57 -21.44 7.94 -5.05
N TYR A 58 -22.73 7.86 -4.74
CA TYR A 58 -23.24 7.46 -3.43
C TYR A 58 -23.20 5.94 -3.24
N GLY A 59 -22.44 5.49 -2.24
CA GLY A 59 -22.26 4.07 -1.90
C GLY A 59 -21.69 3.92 -0.49
N ASN A 60 -22.29 4.62 0.47
CA ASN A 60 -21.64 4.97 1.75
C ASN A 60 -22.05 4.04 2.91
N ALA A 61 -22.47 2.81 2.60
CA ALA A 61 -22.76 1.81 3.62
C ALA A 61 -21.49 1.47 4.40
N LYS A 62 -21.59 1.41 5.74
CA LYS A 62 -20.44 1.23 6.61
C LYS A 62 -20.18 -0.25 6.86
N ALA A 63 -18.92 -0.66 6.70
CA ALA A 63 -18.42 -1.96 7.08
C ALA A 63 -17.76 -1.88 8.47
N ARG A 64 -17.90 -2.96 9.24
CA ARG A 64 -17.13 -3.22 10.46
C ARG A 64 -15.72 -3.69 10.10
N ASN A 65 -15.62 -4.58 9.11
CA ASN A 65 -14.35 -5.13 8.65
C ASN A 65 -14.20 -4.93 7.14
N VAL A 66 -12.97 -4.78 6.65
CA VAL A 66 -12.66 -4.87 5.21
C VAL A 66 -11.55 -5.89 5.00
N ILE A 67 -11.71 -6.76 4.00
CA ILE A 67 -10.66 -7.64 3.49
C ILE A 67 -10.44 -7.34 2.01
N LEU A 68 -9.20 -6.99 1.66
CA LEU A 68 -8.76 -6.79 0.28
C LEU A 68 -7.90 -7.98 -0.15
N PHE A 69 -8.35 -8.71 -1.17
CA PHE A 69 -7.56 -9.73 -1.85
C PHE A 69 -6.96 -9.17 -3.13
N ILE A 70 -5.64 -9.31 -3.26
CA ILE A 70 -4.88 -9.00 -4.48
C ILE A 70 -4.34 -10.31 -5.07
N GLY A 71 -4.58 -10.55 -6.35
CA GLY A 71 -3.72 -11.42 -7.15
C GLY A 71 -2.75 -10.56 -7.94
N ASP A 72 -1.46 -10.59 -7.59
CA ASP A 72 -0.42 -9.84 -8.31
C ASP A 72 -0.45 -10.28 -9.78
N GLY A 73 -0.62 -9.35 -10.72
CA GLY A 73 -0.77 -9.62 -12.17
C GLY A 73 -2.05 -10.35 -12.63
N MET A 74 -2.98 -10.73 -11.73
CA MET A 74 -4.10 -11.65 -12.00
C MET A 74 -5.28 -11.01 -12.79
N GLY A 75 -5.07 -10.70 -14.07
CA GLY A 75 -6.11 -10.21 -14.97
C GLY A 75 -7.19 -11.24 -15.32
N ASP A 76 -8.21 -10.81 -16.09
CA ASP A 76 -9.33 -11.66 -16.53
C ASP A 76 -8.89 -12.89 -17.36
N SER A 77 -7.73 -12.80 -18.03
CA SER A 77 -7.13 -13.93 -18.74
C SER A 77 -6.61 -14.96 -17.74
N GLU A 78 -5.79 -14.53 -16.78
CA GLU A 78 -5.13 -15.33 -15.75
C GLU A 78 -6.15 -16.13 -14.92
N ILE A 79 -7.25 -15.46 -14.50
CA ILE A 79 -8.38 -16.11 -13.83
C ILE A 79 -9.01 -17.19 -14.73
N THR A 80 -9.14 -16.92 -16.02
CA THR A 80 -9.78 -17.86 -16.97
C THR A 80 -8.86 -19.02 -17.36
N VAL A 81 -7.54 -18.81 -17.45
CA VAL A 81 -6.53 -19.86 -17.58
C VAL A 81 -6.64 -20.84 -16.42
N ALA A 82 -6.66 -20.33 -15.19
CA ALA A 82 -6.78 -21.16 -14.00
C ALA A 82 -8.15 -21.86 -13.90
N ARG A 83 -9.27 -21.15 -14.17
CA ARG A 83 -10.62 -21.74 -14.16
C ARG A 83 -10.74 -22.89 -15.16
N ASN A 84 -10.29 -22.68 -16.40
CA ASN A 84 -10.34 -23.69 -17.46
C ASN A 84 -9.55 -24.93 -17.07
N TYR A 85 -8.32 -24.76 -16.55
CA TYR A 85 -7.48 -25.89 -16.15
C TYR A 85 -8.09 -26.68 -14.98
N LEU A 86 -8.48 -25.99 -13.90
CA LEU A 86 -8.85 -26.60 -12.62
C LEU A 86 -10.29 -27.12 -12.59
N HIS A 87 -11.22 -26.42 -13.24
CA HIS A 87 -12.66 -26.66 -13.14
C HIS A 87 -13.33 -26.95 -14.50
N GLY A 88 -12.59 -26.85 -15.61
CA GLY A 88 -13.12 -26.94 -16.97
C GLY A 88 -13.67 -25.61 -17.49
N VAL A 89 -13.91 -25.53 -18.80
CA VAL A 89 -14.29 -24.28 -19.49
C VAL A 89 -15.69 -23.77 -19.14
N ASN A 90 -16.51 -24.61 -18.49
CA ASN A 90 -17.82 -24.28 -17.91
C ASN A 90 -17.83 -24.57 -16.39
N GLY A 91 -16.66 -24.55 -15.75
CA GLY A 91 -16.49 -24.63 -14.30
C GLY A 91 -16.69 -23.27 -13.61
N HIS A 92 -16.44 -23.24 -12.31
CA HIS A 92 -16.39 -22.03 -11.50
C HIS A 92 -15.46 -22.22 -10.30
N PHE A 93 -14.91 -21.12 -9.80
CA PHE A 93 -14.21 -21.04 -8.52
C PHE A 93 -15.17 -20.87 -7.34
N ASP A 94 -14.82 -21.40 -6.17
CA ASP A 94 -15.66 -21.33 -4.95
C ASP A 94 -15.58 -19.96 -4.24
N GLY A 95 -14.50 -19.20 -4.45
CA GLY A 95 -14.26 -17.86 -3.89
C GLY A 95 -14.17 -16.77 -4.97
N LEU A 96 -13.21 -16.87 -5.89
CA LEU A 96 -12.91 -15.89 -6.94
C LEU A 96 -14.14 -15.51 -7.77
N ASP A 97 -14.90 -16.51 -8.23
CA ASP A 97 -16.09 -16.29 -9.07
C ASP A 97 -17.34 -15.96 -8.25
N LYS A 98 -17.32 -16.20 -6.93
CA LYS A 98 -18.46 -15.99 -6.01
C LYS A 98 -18.54 -14.55 -5.49
N ILE A 99 -17.40 -13.88 -5.32
CA ILE A 99 -17.37 -12.45 -4.98
C ILE A 99 -17.94 -11.64 -6.15
N GLY A 100 -18.88 -10.75 -5.84
CA GLY A 100 -19.59 -9.90 -6.80
C GLY A 100 -20.90 -10.47 -7.33
N GLN A 101 -21.19 -11.76 -7.11
CA GLN A 101 -22.38 -12.40 -7.68
C GLN A 101 -23.69 -11.94 -7.02
N PRO A 102 -24.75 -11.63 -7.80
CA PRO A 102 -26.04 -11.23 -7.25
C PRO A 102 -26.59 -12.22 -6.22
N GLY A 103 -26.87 -11.73 -5.01
CA GLY A 103 -27.40 -12.53 -3.91
C GLY A 103 -26.35 -13.24 -3.04
N ALA A 104 -25.05 -13.14 -3.35
CA ALA A 104 -23.98 -13.62 -2.47
C ALA A 104 -23.88 -12.79 -1.17
N ALA A 105 -24.28 -11.51 -1.22
CA ALA A 105 -24.39 -10.60 -0.09
C ALA A 105 -25.55 -9.60 -0.28
N LYS A 106 -25.83 -8.79 0.75
CA LYS A 106 -26.83 -7.70 0.70
C LYS A 106 -26.51 -6.64 -0.37
N GLU A 107 -25.22 -6.35 -0.54
CA GLU A 107 -24.66 -5.45 -1.54
C GLU A 107 -23.50 -6.19 -2.20
N THR A 108 -23.45 -6.15 -3.54
CA THR A 108 -22.47 -6.84 -4.37
C THR A 108 -22.16 -5.96 -5.58
N GLY A 109 -20.94 -6.03 -6.11
CA GLY A 109 -20.60 -5.32 -7.34
C GLY A 109 -19.51 -6.02 -8.14
N THR A 110 -19.45 -5.75 -9.44
CA THR A 110 -18.38 -6.20 -10.35
C THR A 110 -18.23 -5.20 -11.49
N GLY A 111 -16.99 -4.80 -11.73
CA GLY A 111 -16.62 -3.89 -12.81
C GLY A 111 -15.19 -4.10 -13.24
N GLN A 112 -14.64 -3.12 -13.95
CA GLN A 112 -13.24 -3.07 -14.35
C GLN A 112 -12.60 -1.77 -13.87
N TYR A 113 -11.28 -1.76 -13.66
CA TYR A 113 -10.58 -0.55 -13.26
C TYR A 113 -9.29 -0.25 -14.01
N THR A 114 -8.88 1.02 -14.01
CA THR A 114 -7.65 1.49 -14.66
C THR A 114 -6.45 1.54 -13.71
N THR A 115 -5.33 0.96 -14.16
CA THR A 115 -4.14 0.68 -13.33
C THR A 115 -2.91 1.52 -13.70
N PHE A 116 -2.94 2.26 -14.82
CA PHE A 116 -1.85 3.11 -15.32
C PHE A 116 -1.13 3.94 -14.24
N SER A 117 0.16 4.22 -14.43
CA SER A 117 1.00 4.97 -13.50
C SER A 117 1.39 6.36 -14.05
N LEU A 118 2.11 7.13 -13.23
CA LEU A 118 2.64 8.45 -13.56
C LEU A 118 4.17 8.44 -13.71
N GLY A 119 4.76 7.36 -14.22
CA GLY A 119 6.13 7.33 -14.69
C GLY A 119 6.67 5.91 -14.85
N ASN A 120 7.65 5.70 -15.73
CA ASN A 120 8.17 4.37 -16.07
C ASN A 120 9.19 3.86 -15.03
N ASN A 121 9.76 4.77 -14.22
CA ASN A 121 10.63 4.54 -13.07
C ASN A 121 10.92 5.89 -12.37
N SER A 122 11.78 5.91 -11.35
CA SER A 122 12.14 7.11 -10.60
C SER A 122 12.73 8.27 -11.43
N ASN A 123 13.26 8.04 -12.64
CA ASN A 123 13.77 9.11 -13.52
C ASN A 123 12.67 10.02 -14.09
N ASP A 124 11.42 9.56 -14.13
CA ASP A 124 10.25 10.37 -14.51
C ASP A 124 9.71 11.21 -13.34
N SER A 125 10.32 11.11 -12.15
CA SER A 125 9.93 11.80 -10.91
C SER A 125 10.98 12.79 -10.41
N LEU A 126 10.62 13.68 -9.49
CA LEU A 126 11.62 14.54 -8.84
C LEU A 126 12.62 13.76 -7.94
N MET A 127 12.36 12.48 -7.63
CA MET A 127 13.20 11.62 -6.78
C MET A 127 14.26 10.81 -7.56
N ALA A 128 14.43 11.06 -8.86
CA ALA A 128 15.45 10.44 -9.70
C ALA A 128 16.84 10.42 -9.02
N LYS A 129 17.50 9.26 -9.02
CA LYS A 129 18.77 9.03 -8.29
C LYS A 129 19.91 8.58 -9.19
N ASP A 130 21.15 8.91 -8.81
CA ASP A 130 22.34 8.46 -9.50
C ASP A 130 22.67 6.96 -9.24
N LYS A 131 23.69 6.43 -9.91
CA LYS A 131 24.15 5.03 -9.74
C LYS A 131 24.73 4.72 -8.35
N LYS A 132 24.89 5.71 -7.47
CA LYS A 132 25.31 5.58 -6.07
C LYS A 132 24.15 5.79 -5.09
N GLY A 133 22.97 6.17 -5.58
CA GLY A 133 21.78 6.46 -4.78
C GLY A 133 21.65 7.92 -4.35
N ASN A 134 22.53 8.83 -4.76
CA ASN A 134 22.36 10.27 -4.47
C ASN A 134 21.17 10.82 -5.26
N LEU A 135 20.46 11.82 -4.71
CA LEU A 135 19.45 12.55 -5.48
C LEU A 135 20.11 13.24 -6.69
N ALA A 136 19.70 12.84 -7.89
CA ALA A 136 20.05 13.52 -9.15
C ALA A 136 18.97 14.55 -9.52
N GLY A 137 17.70 14.20 -9.28
CA GLY A 137 16.51 14.98 -9.62
C GLY A 137 16.17 14.95 -11.11
N SER A 138 14.89 14.87 -11.42
CA SER A 138 14.38 15.08 -12.79
C SER A 138 13.87 16.51 -12.98
N LYS A 139 13.71 16.92 -14.23
CA LYS A 139 12.90 18.10 -14.58
C LYS A 139 11.41 17.77 -14.71
N THR A 140 11.07 16.49 -14.67
CA THR A 140 9.72 15.94 -14.83
C THR A 140 9.17 15.53 -13.47
N ALA A 141 7.91 15.85 -13.21
CA ALA A 141 7.16 15.44 -12.01
C ALA A 141 6.01 14.50 -12.43
N GLY A 142 6.39 13.40 -13.08
CA GLY A 142 5.51 12.36 -13.61
C GLY A 142 5.27 12.42 -15.12
N VAL A 143 4.98 11.25 -15.71
CA VAL A 143 4.61 11.03 -17.12
C VAL A 143 3.50 10.00 -17.14
N ILE A 144 2.41 10.17 -17.91
CA ILE A 144 1.37 9.14 -17.98
C ILE A 144 1.93 7.88 -18.65
N THR A 145 2.05 6.81 -17.88
CA THR A 145 2.64 5.52 -18.28
C THR A 145 1.54 4.45 -18.31
N PRO A 146 1.21 3.87 -19.48
CA PRO A 146 0.11 2.90 -19.59
C PRO A 146 0.29 1.59 -18.82
N VAL A 147 1.54 1.19 -18.54
CA VAL A 147 1.87 -0.08 -17.88
C VAL A 147 2.54 0.20 -16.54
N THR A 148 1.80 -0.04 -15.46
CA THR A 148 2.29 0.11 -14.09
C THR A 148 3.15 -1.08 -13.66
N ASP A 149 4.00 -0.87 -12.65
CA ASP A 149 4.51 -1.97 -11.82
C ASP A 149 3.66 -2.12 -10.55
N SER A 150 3.89 -3.22 -9.80
CA SER A 150 3.18 -3.51 -8.55
C SER A 150 3.34 -2.50 -7.41
N SER A 151 4.26 -1.52 -7.50
CA SER A 151 4.41 -0.45 -6.49
C SER A 151 3.60 0.80 -6.80
N ALA A 152 3.60 1.27 -8.05
CA ALA A 152 2.74 2.38 -8.44
C ALA A 152 1.24 2.01 -8.45
N SER A 153 0.90 0.75 -8.74
CA SER A 153 -0.46 0.22 -8.65
C SER A 153 -0.92 0.14 -7.20
N GLY A 154 -0.09 -0.47 -6.35
CA GLY A 154 -0.27 -0.60 -4.90
C GLY A 154 -0.51 0.74 -4.21
N SER A 155 0.38 1.70 -4.46
CA SER A 155 0.29 3.08 -3.98
C SER A 155 -1.07 3.74 -4.32
N GLY A 156 -1.67 3.34 -5.45
CA GLY A 156 -2.97 3.80 -5.90
C GLY A 156 -4.12 3.40 -4.97
N TRP A 157 -4.24 2.11 -4.60
CA TRP A 157 -5.30 1.67 -3.67
C TRP A 157 -4.96 1.87 -2.20
N SER A 158 -3.67 1.95 -1.86
CA SER A 158 -3.24 2.16 -0.48
C SER A 158 -3.39 3.61 -0.02
N THR A 159 -3.20 4.59 -0.92
CA THR A 159 -3.16 6.02 -0.56
C THR A 159 -4.14 6.92 -1.33
N GLY A 160 -4.75 6.41 -2.41
CA GLY A 160 -5.64 7.21 -3.27
C GLY A 160 -4.93 8.23 -4.15
N THR A 161 -3.60 8.13 -4.28
CA THR A 161 -2.73 9.03 -5.06
C THR A 161 -1.97 8.23 -6.12
N LYS A 162 -2.04 8.62 -7.40
CA LYS A 162 -1.23 7.98 -8.47
C LYS A 162 0.22 8.45 -8.40
N THR A 163 1.15 7.55 -8.72
CA THR A 163 2.60 7.79 -8.66
C THR A 163 3.36 7.03 -9.75
N TYR A 164 4.69 7.14 -9.77
CA TYR A 164 5.60 6.58 -10.79
C TYR A 164 6.05 5.16 -10.42
N ASN A 165 6.41 4.33 -11.41
CA ASN A 165 6.85 2.95 -11.15
C ASN A 165 8.10 2.92 -10.24
N ASN A 166 8.22 1.89 -9.41
CA ASN A 166 9.11 1.80 -8.23
C ASN A 166 8.70 2.66 -7.01
N ALA A 167 7.70 3.54 -7.06
CA ALA A 167 7.30 4.32 -5.88
C ALA A 167 6.38 3.51 -4.95
N VAL A 168 6.66 3.57 -3.65
CA VAL A 168 5.85 2.97 -2.58
C VAL A 168 5.32 4.11 -1.70
N ASP A 169 4.01 4.36 -1.71
CA ASP A 169 3.30 5.35 -0.88
C ASP A 169 3.92 6.77 -0.89
N VAL A 170 4.50 7.21 -2.01
CA VAL A 170 4.99 8.58 -2.24
C VAL A 170 4.40 9.16 -3.52
N ASP A 171 4.17 10.48 -3.57
CA ASP A 171 3.75 11.15 -4.82
C ASP A 171 4.91 11.29 -5.84
N VAL A 172 4.61 11.80 -7.04
CA VAL A 172 5.60 12.07 -8.12
C VAL A 172 6.69 13.11 -7.78
N LYS A 173 6.61 13.71 -6.58
CA LYS A 173 7.56 14.66 -6.01
C LYS A 173 8.27 14.07 -4.78
N GLY A 174 7.99 12.81 -4.43
CA GLY A 174 8.56 12.06 -3.32
C GLY A 174 7.86 12.23 -1.97
N ASN A 175 6.77 12.98 -1.88
CA ASN A 175 6.08 13.26 -0.62
C ASN A 175 5.29 12.02 -0.14
N PRO A 176 5.58 11.47 1.05
CA PRO A 176 4.82 10.35 1.60
C PRO A 176 3.32 10.65 1.72
N GLN A 177 2.51 9.72 1.24
CA GLN A 177 1.06 9.71 1.33
C GLN A 177 0.66 8.68 2.41
N LEU A 178 -0.37 8.97 3.22
CA LEU A 178 -0.77 8.04 4.29
C LEU A 178 -1.53 6.84 3.70
N ASN A 179 -1.20 5.64 4.18
CA ASN A 179 -1.78 4.41 3.66
C ASN A 179 -2.94 3.84 4.51
N LEU A 180 -3.67 2.87 3.95
CA LEU A 180 -4.85 2.28 4.59
C LEU A 180 -4.57 1.67 5.97
N ILE A 181 -3.39 1.07 6.23
CA ILE A 181 -3.05 0.56 7.58
C ILE A 181 -2.83 1.72 8.55
N GLU A 182 -2.10 2.77 8.17
CA GLU A 182 -1.93 3.95 9.01
C GLU A 182 -3.26 4.62 9.36
N LEU A 183 -4.12 4.81 8.35
CA LEU A 183 -5.43 5.45 8.52
C LEU A 183 -6.40 4.58 9.33
N ALA A 184 -6.41 3.25 9.12
CA ALA A 184 -7.20 2.31 9.91
C ALA A 184 -6.75 2.30 11.37
N LYS A 185 -5.42 2.22 11.60
CA LYS A 185 -4.81 2.25 12.92
C LYS A 185 -5.09 3.57 13.65
N ALA A 186 -4.97 4.71 12.98
CA ALA A 186 -5.32 6.04 13.50
C ALA A 186 -6.82 6.17 13.85
N ALA A 187 -7.70 5.50 13.09
CA ALA A 187 -9.14 5.41 13.37
C ALA A 187 -9.51 4.31 14.42
N GLY A 188 -8.51 3.65 15.00
CA GLY A 188 -8.68 2.67 16.08
C GLY A 188 -9.08 1.26 15.65
N TYR A 189 -8.89 0.90 14.37
CA TYR A 189 -9.07 -0.48 13.90
C TYR A 189 -7.86 -1.37 14.26
N ALA A 190 -8.07 -2.69 14.24
CA ALA A 190 -6.98 -3.66 14.12
C ALA A 190 -6.53 -3.78 12.65
N THR A 191 -5.27 -4.16 12.42
CA THR A 191 -4.64 -4.11 11.09
C THR A 191 -3.82 -5.36 10.80
N GLY A 192 -3.95 -5.90 9.58
CA GLY A 192 -3.14 -7.03 9.13
C GLY A 192 -2.76 -7.00 7.65
N ASN A 193 -1.65 -7.66 7.34
CA ASN A 193 -1.05 -7.76 6.01
C ASN A 193 -0.52 -9.19 5.80
N VAL A 194 -0.93 -9.83 4.71
CA VAL A 194 -0.65 -11.25 4.42
C VAL A 194 -0.24 -11.43 2.97
N THR A 195 0.81 -12.20 2.70
CA THR A 195 1.29 -12.46 1.33
C THR A 195 1.97 -13.82 1.16
N THR A 196 2.14 -14.27 -0.10
CA THR A 196 3.10 -15.33 -0.48
C THR A 196 4.48 -14.81 -0.95
N SER A 197 4.68 -13.49 -1.05
CA SER A 197 5.97 -12.87 -1.41
C SER A 197 6.89 -12.62 -0.22
N GLU A 198 8.10 -12.13 -0.50
CA GLU A 198 8.91 -11.35 0.44
C GLU A 198 8.08 -10.17 0.97
N ILE A 199 7.93 -10.02 2.29
CA ILE A 199 7.08 -8.94 2.86
C ILE A 199 7.57 -7.52 2.51
N GLN A 200 8.78 -7.40 1.97
CA GLN A 200 9.36 -6.16 1.45
C GLN A 200 9.07 -5.89 -0.03
N ASP A 201 8.44 -6.83 -0.77
CA ASP A 201 7.99 -6.59 -2.14
C ASP A 201 6.85 -5.56 -2.15
N ALA A 202 6.51 -5.02 -3.31
CA ALA A 202 5.71 -3.81 -3.42
C ALA A 202 4.32 -3.91 -2.78
N THR A 203 3.54 -4.93 -3.12
CA THR A 203 2.14 -5.11 -2.71
C THR A 203 1.94 -5.12 -1.18
N PRO A 204 2.77 -5.80 -0.37
CA PRO A 204 2.72 -5.65 1.09
C PRO A 204 3.37 -4.34 1.57
N ALA A 205 4.44 -3.86 0.91
CA ALA A 205 5.17 -2.66 1.33
C ALA A 205 4.35 -1.36 1.26
N VAL A 206 3.39 -1.27 0.33
CA VAL A 206 2.41 -0.15 0.21
C VAL A 206 1.36 -0.12 1.32
N LEU A 207 1.46 -0.98 2.34
CA LEU A 207 0.70 -0.86 3.59
C LEU A 207 1.60 -0.68 4.82
N GLU A 208 2.92 -0.63 4.63
CA GLU A 208 3.88 -0.73 5.73
C GLU A 208 5.01 0.29 5.68
N SER A 209 5.22 0.99 4.56
CA SER A 209 6.36 1.88 4.34
C SER A 209 6.11 2.94 3.28
N HIS A 210 6.94 3.99 3.26
CA HIS A 210 7.02 4.95 2.15
C HIS A 210 8.43 4.93 1.58
N SER A 211 8.59 4.73 0.27
CA SER A 211 9.89 4.67 -0.38
C SER A 211 9.86 5.20 -1.80
N THR A 212 10.94 5.87 -2.20
CA THR A 212 11.09 6.35 -3.58
C THR A 212 11.49 5.24 -4.56
N GLU A 213 11.83 4.04 -4.06
CA GLU A 213 12.31 2.89 -4.81
C GLU A 213 11.91 1.57 -4.13
N ARG A 214 11.03 0.75 -4.73
CA ARG A 214 10.55 -0.54 -4.18
C ARG A 214 11.69 -1.51 -3.85
N ALA A 215 12.87 -1.35 -4.44
CA ALA A 215 14.04 -2.16 -4.13
C ALA A 215 14.66 -1.89 -2.73
N CYS A 216 14.24 -0.86 -2.00
CA CYS A 216 14.83 -0.42 -0.73
C CYS A 216 14.44 -1.28 0.49
N TYR A 217 14.62 -2.60 0.36
CA TYR A 217 14.11 -3.63 1.26
C TYR A 217 14.62 -3.58 2.70
N GLY A 218 15.91 -3.33 2.90
CA GLY A 218 16.57 -3.34 4.21
C GLY A 218 17.73 -2.33 4.29
N PRO A 219 18.34 -2.12 5.47
CA PRO A 219 19.41 -1.13 5.68
C PRO A 219 20.62 -1.30 4.75
N GLN A 220 20.95 -2.53 4.38
CA GLN A 220 22.01 -2.91 3.44
C GLN A 220 21.48 -3.18 2.00
N GLY A 221 20.23 -2.82 1.71
CA GLY A 221 19.57 -3.04 0.42
C GLY A 221 19.10 -4.49 0.21
N LYS A 222 18.99 -4.94 -1.04
CA LYS A 222 18.76 -6.35 -1.38
C LYS A 222 20.05 -7.18 -1.22
N TRP A 223 20.60 -7.26 0.00
CA TRP A 223 21.73 -8.11 0.38
C TRP A 223 21.25 -9.29 1.24
N ASP A 224 21.91 -10.44 1.12
CA ASP A 224 21.35 -11.77 1.46
C ASP A 224 21.76 -12.34 2.83
N GLY A 225 22.66 -11.66 3.54
CA GLY A 225 23.18 -12.11 4.84
C GLY A 225 24.43 -12.98 4.78
N LYS A 226 24.96 -13.34 3.59
CA LYS A 226 25.86 -14.50 3.42
C LYS A 226 27.14 -14.21 2.62
N THR A 227 27.22 -13.08 1.91
CA THR A 227 28.40 -12.71 1.09
C THR A 227 29.31 -11.72 1.82
N ASP A 228 30.49 -12.17 2.24
CA ASP A 228 31.68 -11.33 2.50
C ASP A 228 32.24 -10.87 1.14
N THR A 229 32.30 -9.55 0.89
CA THR A 229 32.77 -9.02 -0.41
C THR A 229 34.24 -8.64 -0.44
N ASN A 230 34.94 -8.68 0.71
CA ASN A 230 36.32 -8.22 0.86
C ASN A 230 37.32 -9.37 1.14
N GLY A 231 36.83 -10.51 1.65
CA GLY A 231 37.58 -11.75 1.86
C GLY A 231 38.33 -11.84 3.19
N ASP A 232 38.06 -10.97 4.17
CA ASP A 232 38.71 -11.01 5.49
C ASP A 232 38.13 -12.05 6.46
N GLY A 233 37.09 -12.79 6.04
CA GLY A 233 36.43 -13.82 6.83
C GLY A 233 35.37 -13.27 7.79
N LYS A 234 35.01 -12.00 7.67
CA LYS A 234 33.84 -11.38 8.31
C LYS A 234 32.94 -10.75 7.25
N ILE A 235 31.68 -10.65 7.61
CA ILE A 235 30.70 -9.86 6.87
C ILE A 235 30.69 -8.46 7.50
N ASP A 236 30.92 -7.43 6.68
CA ASP A 236 30.85 -6.01 7.07
C ASP A 236 29.60 -5.35 6.44
N PRO A 237 28.54 -5.08 7.24
CA PRO A 237 27.33 -4.43 6.76
C PRO A 237 27.52 -3.02 6.18
N ALA A 238 28.69 -2.38 6.36
CA ALA A 238 29.00 -1.10 5.74
C ALA A 238 29.52 -1.23 4.30
N THR A 239 30.17 -2.35 3.94
CA THR A 239 30.79 -2.57 2.62
C THR A 239 30.09 -3.61 1.76
N ASP A 240 29.55 -4.67 2.37
CA ASP A 240 29.01 -5.83 1.65
C ASP A 240 27.58 -5.61 1.13
N GLY A 241 26.93 -4.54 1.61
CA GLY A 241 25.59 -4.12 1.20
C GLY A 241 25.54 -3.48 -0.20
N ASN A 242 24.33 -3.33 -0.73
CA ASN A 242 24.07 -2.73 -2.04
C ASN A 242 23.03 -1.60 -2.00
N GLN A 243 22.81 -1.01 -0.82
CA GLN A 243 21.79 0.02 -0.53
C GLN A 243 21.79 1.20 -1.50
N GLY A 244 22.94 1.72 -1.95
CA GLY A 244 22.99 2.82 -2.93
C GLY A 244 22.42 2.47 -4.31
N LYS A 245 22.47 1.19 -4.72
CA LYS A 245 21.82 0.72 -5.96
C LYS A 245 20.31 0.68 -5.81
N ASN A 246 19.83 0.35 -4.61
CA ASN A 246 18.44 -0.05 -4.35
C ASN A 246 17.56 1.00 -3.63
N CYS A 247 18.18 2.02 -3.02
CA CYS A 247 17.51 3.10 -2.29
C CYS A 247 17.94 4.47 -2.83
N LEU A 248 17.12 5.49 -2.59
CA LEU A 248 17.61 6.87 -2.49
C LEU A 248 18.37 6.99 -1.15
N ALA A 249 19.60 7.47 -1.19
CA ALA A 249 20.50 7.50 -0.02
C ALA A 249 19.91 8.32 1.14
N ASP A 250 19.26 9.44 0.83
CA ASP A 250 18.63 10.34 1.80
C ASP A 250 17.31 9.81 2.42
N GLN A 251 16.87 8.60 2.03
CA GLN A 251 15.82 7.83 2.70
C GLN A 251 16.37 6.96 3.84
N LEU A 252 17.62 6.49 3.76
CA LEU A 252 18.19 5.54 4.74
C LEU A 252 18.35 6.20 6.13
N LYS A 253 18.07 5.46 7.22
CA LYS A 253 18.20 6.01 8.59
C LYS A 253 19.62 6.52 8.88
N VAL A 254 20.65 5.87 8.32
CA VAL A 254 22.07 6.28 8.46
C VAL A 254 22.36 7.69 7.92
N ASN A 255 21.58 8.16 6.94
CA ASN A 255 21.66 9.50 6.37
C ASN A 255 20.60 10.46 6.94
N GLY A 256 19.92 10.05 8.02
CA GLY A 256 18.85 10.83 8.66
C GLY A 256 17.51 10.79 7.93
N GLY A 257 17.20 9.72 7.20
CA GLY A 257 15.89 9.47 6.59
C GLY A 257 15.01 8.46 7.33
N ILE A 258 13.80 8.23 6.79
CA ILE A 258 12.75 7.40 7.40
C ILE A 258 13.05 5.90 7.44
N GLY A 259 14.00 5.42 6.63
CA GLY A 259 14.51 4.05 6.62
C GLY A 259 14.10 3.21 5.42
N SER A 260 14.68 2.01 5.38
CA SER A 260 14.29 0.94 4.45
C SER A 260 12.90 0.38 4.77
N ILE A 261 12.35 -0.40 3.84
CA ILE A 261 11.00 -1.00 3.95
C ILE A 261 10.89 -1.87 5.23
N SER A 262 11.85 -2.76 5.50
CA SER A 262 11.85 -3.60 6.72
C SER A 262 11.96 -2.80 8.02
N GLU A 263 12.67 -1.66 8.02
CA GLU A 263 12.72 -0.77 9.19
C GLU A 263 11.40 -0.03 9.40
N GLN A 264 10.74 0.40 8.31
CA GLN A 264 9.46 1.10 8.37
C GLN A 264 8.30 0.16 8.72
N LEU A 265 8.31 -1.09 8.27
CA LEU A 265 7.38 -2.15 8.69
C LEU A 265 7.30 -2.25 10.22
N LEU A 266 8.46 -2.31 10.89
CA LEU A 266 8.53 -2.35 12.36
C LEU A 266 7.99 -1.07 13.03
N ASP A 267 8.09 0.09 12.37
CA ASP A 267 7.59 1.38 12.84
C ASP A 267 6.08 1.55 12.61
N THR A 268 5.57 1.09 11.47
CA THR A 268 4.13 1.06 11.13
C THR A 268 3.39 0.08 12.05
N ARG A 269 3.99 -1.10 12.32
CA ARG A 269 3.55 -2.06 13.35
C ARG A 269 2.07 -2.44 13.20
N ALA A 270 1.74 -3.16 12.13
CA ALA A 270 0.45 -3.86 12.05
C ALA A 270 0.28 -4.82 13.24
N ASP A 271 -0.95 -5.23 13.53
CA ASP A 271 -1.21 -6.22 14.58
C ASP A 271 -0.82 -7.64 14.09
N VAL A 272 -0.98 -7.92 12.79
CA VAL A 272 -0.61 -9.19 12.14
C VAL A 272 0.10 -8.97 10.79
N THR A 273 1.37 -9.36 10.69
CA THR A 273 2.13 -9.41 9.41
C THR A 273 2.59 -10.85 9.15
N ILE A 274 2.23 -11.42 8.00
CA ILE A 274 2.57 -12.82 7.61
C ILE A 274 3.06 -12.86 6.14
N GLY A 275 4.18 -13.53 5.88
CA GLY A 275 4.70 -13.71 4.51
C GLY A 275 6.03 -14.44 4.44
N GLY A 276 6.85 -14.08 3.45
CA GLY A 276 8.25 -14.48 3.30
C GLY A 276 9.25 -13.35 3.58
N GLY A 277 10.46 -13.43 3.05
CA GLY A 277 11.47 -12.36 3.17
C GLY A 277 12.25 -12.31 4.50
N SER A 278 12.28 -13.43 5.24
CA SER A 278 12.95 -13.59 6.54
C SER A 278 14.44 -13.21 6.51
N LYS A 279 15.13 -13.36 5.37
CA LYS A 279 16.59 -13.09 5.27
C LYS A 279 16.93 -11.62 5.50
N TYR A 280 16.04 -10.70 5.10
CA TYR A 280 16.27 -9.25 5.22
C TYR A 280 16.18 -8.75 6.66
N PHE A 281 15.59 -9.52 7.57
CA PHE A 281 15.57 -9.19 8.99
C PHE A 281 16.85 -9.60 9.75
N ASN A 282 17.76 -10.32 9.09
CA ASN A 282 19.14 -10.52 9.59
C ASN A 282 20.03 -9.29 9.38
N GLN A 283 19.56 -8.28 8.61
CA GLN A 283 20.29 -7.03 8.37
C GLN A 283 20.37 -6.15 9.62
N PHE A 284 21.41 -5.31 9.68
CA PHE A 284 21.76 -4.53 10.86
C PHE A 284 21.25 -3.09 10.78
N GLY A 285 20.55 -2.65 11.82
CA GLY A 285 20.14 -1.25 11.99
C GLY A 285 21.18 -0.39 12.72
N LEU A 286 20.85 0.89 12.95
CA LEU A 286 21.76 1.88 13.54
C LEU A 286 22.20 1.60 14.99
N ASP A 287 21.51 0.72 15.70
CA ASP A 287 21.86 0.29 17.05
C ASP A 287 22.86 -0.88 17.07
N GLY A 288 23.29 -1.35 15.90
CA GLY A 288 24.20 -2.49 15.75
C GLY A 288 23.53 -3.86 15.95
N LYS A 289 22.20 -3.92 16.00
CA LYS A 289 21.44 -5.17 16.15
C LYS A 289 20.77 -5.58 14.84
N THR A 290 20.44 -6.86 14.71
CA THR A 290 19.60 -7.32 13.60
C THR A 290 18.18 -6.76 13.72
N LEU A 291 17.48 -6.57 12.61
CA LEU A 291 16.06 -6.19 12.66
C LEU A 291 15.20 -7.25 13.36
N TRP A 292 15.59 -8.53 13.34
CA TRP A 292 14.96 -9.59 14.14
C TRP A 292 15.08 -9.36 15.65
N ASP A 293 16.23 -8.88 16.12
CA ASP A 293 16.42 -8.59 17.55
C ASP A 293 15.73 -7.29 17.95
N GLN A 294 15.75 -6.28 17.08
CA GLN A 294 14.91 -5.08 17.25
C GLN A 294 13.42 -5.44 17.31
N ALA A 295 12.93 -6.36 16.48
CA ALA A 295 11.54 -6.82 16.52
C ALA A 295 11.20 -7.45 17.89
N LYS A 296 12.04 -8.35 18.40
CA LYS A 296 11.87 -8.97 19.72
C LYS A 296 11.90 -7.95 20.86
N GLU A 297 12.84 -7.01 20.84
CA GLU A 297 12.92 -5.92 21.83
C GLU A 297 11.73 -4.94 21.75
N ARG A 298 11.12 -4.82 20.57
CA ARG A 298 9.87 -4.10 20.33
C ARG A 298 8.63 -4.97 20.63
N GLY A 299 8.78 -6.15 21.22
CA GLY A 299 7.69 -7.03 21.64
C GLY A 299 6.97 -7.80 20.53
N PHE A 300 7.51 -7.85 19.30
CA PHE A 300 6.92 -8.67 18.24
C PHE A 300 7.01 -10.17 18.57
N GLN A 301 5.93 -10.90 18.32
CA GLN A 301 5.92 -12.35 18.24
C GLN A 301 6.52 -12.77 16.90
N THR A 302 7.83 -13.05 16.90
CA THR A 302 8.59 -13.39 15.68
C THR A 302 8.52 -14.88 15.37
N VAL A 303 8.01 -15.23 14.19
CA VAL A 303 8.15 -16.57 13.57
C VAL A 303 9.05 -16.42 12.35
N GLN A 304 10.01 -17.33 12.17
CA GLN A 304 11.08 -17.21 11.18
C GLN A 304 11.03 -18.33 10.12
N SER A 305 11.90 -18.22 9.11
CA SER A 305 12.06 -19.14 7.98
C SER A 305 11.96 -20.62 8.40
N GLY A 306 10.95 -21.33 7.89
CA GLY A 306 10.70 -22.75 8.16
C GLY A 306 9.88 -23.09 9.42
N ASP A 307 9.62 -22.16 10.34
CA ASP A 307 8.90 -22.43 11.60
C ASP A 307 7.36 -22.45 11.44
N VAL A 308 6.88 -23.43 10.70
CA VAL A 308 5.45 -23.66 10.44
C VAL A 308 4.66 -23.96 11.72
N ASP A 309 5.28 -24.60 12.72
CA ASP A 309 4.58 -24.95 13.96
C ASP A 309 4.53 -23.78 14.96
N GLY A 310 5.52 -22.88 14.96
CA GLY A 310 5.45 -21.57 15.61
C GLY A 310 4.32 -20.70 15.04
N PHE A 311 4.16 -20.67 13.71
CA PHE A 311 3.01 -20.01 13.06
C PHE A 311 1.67 -20.59 13.54
N LYS A 312 1.52 -21.92 13.59
CA LYS A 312 0.29 -22.56 14.11
C LYS A 312 0.05 -22.22 15.58
N ALA A 313 1.10 -22.09 16.38
CA ALA A 313 1.03 -21.81 17.81
C ALA A 313 0.57 -20.39 18.18
N LEU A 314 0.57 -19.44 17.23
CA LEU A 314 0.06 -18.07 17.41
C LEU A 314 -1.41 -18.05 17.85
N LYS A 315 -1.72 -17.31 18.91
CA LYS A 315 -3.05 -17.28 19.58
C LYS A 315 -3.59 -15.90 19.92
N GLU A 316 -2.71 -14.90 20.01
CA GLU A 316 -3.06 -13.50 20.28
C GLU A 316 -2.25 -12.61 19.34
N ALA A 317 -2.80 -11.45 19.01
CA ALA A 317 -2.13 -10.36 18.30
C ALA A 317 -2.72 -9.05 18.83
N ASN A 318 -1.90 -8.01 18.97
CA ASN A 318 -2.28 -6.65 19.40
C ASN A 318 -1.04 -5.74 19.34
N GLN A 319 -1.17 -4.46 19.70
CA GLN A 319 -0.05 -3.52 19.68
C GLN A 319 1.03 -3.76 20.75
N ASP A 320 0.78 -4.54 21.80
CA ASP A 320 1.81 -4.93 22.77
C ASP A 320 2.60 -6.15 22.27
N LYS A 321 1.92 -7.09 21.60
CA LYS A 321 2.44 -8.35 21.04
C LYS A 321 2.07 -8.54 19.54
N PRO A 322 2.51 -7.66 18.63
CA PRO A 322 2.18 -7.79 17.21
C PRO A 322 2.85 -9.03 16.60
N VAL A 323 2.21 -9.67 15.64
CA VAL A 323 2.75 -10.86 14.96
C VAL A 323 3.61 -10.45 13.77
N LEU A 324 4.81 -11.02 13.67
CA LEU A 324 5.67 -10.95 12.49
C LEU A 324 6.12 -12.37 12.12
N ALA A 325 5.42 -13.00 11.18
CA ALA A 325 5.63 -14.39 10.79
C ALA A 325 6.15 -14.50 9.36
N LEU A 326 7.48 -14.58 9.21
CA LEU A 326 8.15 -14.63 7.93
C LEU A 326 8.68 -16.05 7.67
N LEU A 327 7.86 -16.87 7.00
CA LEU A 327 7.98 -18.33 6.93
C LEU A 327 8.99 -18.85 5.90
N GLY A 328 9.62 -17.97 5.12
CA GLY A 328 10.70 -18.30 4.19
C GLY A 328 11.73 -17.18 4.05
N ASP A 329 12.96 -17.54 3.66
CA ASP A 329 14.06 -16.58 3.42
C ASP A 329 13.72 -15.55 2.34
N GLY A 330 13.03 -15.98 1.28
CA GLY A 330 12.53 -15.16 0.17
C GLY A 330 11.02 -15.33 -0.05
N ASN A 331 10.57 -15.27 -1.31
CA ASN A 331 9.21 -15.65 -1.71
C ASN A 331 8.90 -17.10 -1.28
N LEU A 332 7.63 -17.40 -1.01
CA LEU A 332 7.23 -18.74 -0.58
C LEU A 332 7.12 -19.71 -1.78
N PRO A 333 7.36 -21.03 -1.61
CA PRO A 333 7.33 -21.98 -2.71
C PRO A 333 5.92 -22.18 -3.27
N THR A 334 5.76 -22.11 -4.59
CA THR A 334 4.46 -22.22 -5.28
C THR A 334 3.84 -23.61 -5.19
N LYS A 335 2.52 -23.68 -5.29
CA LYS A 335 1.66 -24.88 -5.10
C LYS A 335 1.92 -26.01 -6.07
N PHE A 336 2.11 -25.69 -7.35
CA PHE A 336 2.48 -26.65 -8.39
C PHE A 336 3.94 -26.48 -8.80
N ASN A 337 4.52 -27.56 -9.32
CA ASN A 337 5.83 -27.54 -9.97
C ASN A 337 5.75 -26.72 -11.27
N PRO A 338 6.85 -26.09 -11.70
CA PRO A 338 6.85 -25.28 -12.91
C PRO A 338 6.56 -26.11 -14.18
N SER A 339 5.82 -25.52 -15.10
CA SER A 339 5.78 -25.90 -16.51
C SER A 339 6.76 -25.04 -17.30
N VAL A 340 7.38 -25.61 -18.34
CA VAL A 340 8.19 -24.88 -19.31
C VAL A 340 7.36 -24.64 -20.57
N ALA A 341 7.11 -23.37 -20.89
CA ALA A 341 6.52 -22.97 -22.17
C ALA A 341 7.55 -23.10 -23.30
N THR A 342 7.11 -23.50 -24.49
CA THR A 342 7.98 -23.80 -25.64
C THR A 342 7.48 -23.11 -26.91
N LYS A 343 8.38 -22.95 -27.91
CA LYS A 343 7.98 -22.84 -29.33
C LYS A 343 7.03 -23.98 -29.71
N TYR A 344 6.30 -23.78 -30.82
CA TYR A 344 5.43 -24.78 -31.44
C TYR A 344 6.06 -26.19 -31.43
N SER A 345 5.33 -27.17 -30.88
CA SER A 345 5.71 -28.57 -30.89
C SER A 345 4.47 -29.47 -31.01
N ALA A 346 4.40 -30.28 -32.08
CA ALA A 346 3.32 -31.23 -32.28
C ALA A 346 3.22 -32.29 -31.15
N ASP A 347 4.33 -32.60 -30.48
CA ASP A 347 4.35 -33.50 -29.33
C ASP A 347 3.66 -32.89 -28.10
N LYS A 348 3.68 -31.56 -27.95
CA LYS A 348 2.94 -30.83 -26.90
C LYS A 348 1.43 -30.78 -27.20
N ASP A 349 1.05 -30.68 -28.47
CA ASP A 349 -0.36 -30.85 -28.88
C ASP A 349 -0.84 -32.28 -28.65
N ALA A 350 -0.03 -33.28 -28.99
CA ALA A 350 -0.35 -34.69 -28.78
C ALA A 350 -0.41 -35.05 -27.29
N ASN A 351 0.52 -34.51 -26.49
CA ASN A 351 0.68 -34.79 -25.06
C ASN A 351 0.61 -33.50 -24.21
N PRO A 352 -0.58 -32.90 -24.01
CA PRO A 352 -0.70 -31.66 -23.25
C PRO A 352 -0.26 -31.81 -21.79
N THR A 353 0.30 -30.72 -21.28
CA THR A 353 0.87 -30.61 -19.94
C THR A 353 -0.19 -30.81 -18.86
N VAL A 354 0.21 -31.49 -17.78
CA VAL A 354 -0.59 -31.69 -16.57
C VAL A 354 0.27 -31.22 -15.40
N CYS A 355 -0.20 -30.21 -14.69
CA CYS A 355 0.48 -29.65 -13.53
C CYS A 355 0.55 -30.67 -12.39
N THR A 356 1.67 -30.68 -11.66
CA THR A 356 1.92 -31.63 -10.57
C THR A 356 2.16 -30.88 -9.25
N PRO A 357 1.73 -31.42 -8.09
CA PRO A 357 1.95 -30.77 -6.80
C PRO A 357 3.43 -30.57 -6.46
N ASN A 358 3.78 -29.38 -5.99
CA ASN A 358 5.10 -29.11 -5.42
C ASN A 358 5.14 -29.62 -3.97
N LYS A 359 6.10 -30.48 -3.66
CA LYS A 359 6.34 -31.00 -2.31
C LYS A 359 6.78 -29.94 -1.30
N GLU A 360 7.40 -28.84 -1.77
CA GLU A 360 7.89 -27.76 -0.90
C GLU A 360 6.85 -26.69 -0.59
N TRP A 361 5.70 -26.66 -1.29
CA TRP A 361 4.61 -25.74 -0.98
C TRP A 361 4.18 -25.89 0.48
N LEU A 362 4.11 -24.76 1.20
CA LEU A 362 3.89 -24.75 2.65
C LEU A 362 2.46 -25.16 3.03
N GLY A 363 1.49 -25.08 2.10
CA GLY A 363 0.15 -25.64 2.29
C GLY A 363 0.12 -27.13 2.60
N ASN A 364 1.08 -27.92 2.08
CA ASN A 364 1.25 -29.33 2.45
C ASN A 364 1.50 -29.56 3.95
N LYS A 365 1.88 -28.50 4.69
CA LYS A 365 2.25 -28.50 6.10
C LYS A 365 1.25 -27.71 6.99
N GLY A 366 0.15 -27.20 6.41
CA GLY A 366 -0.80 -26.30 7.09
C GLY A 366 -0.28 -24.87 7.23
N ALA A 367 0.24 -24.33 6.12
CA ALA A 367 0.78 -22.97 5.97
C ALA A 367 0.61 -22.48 4.51
N SER A 368 -0.59 -22.66 3.95
CA SER A 368 -1.04 -22.07 2.68
C SER A 368 -1.48 -20.62 2.84
N LEU A 369 -1.75 -19.91 1.74
CA LEU A 369 -2.37 -18.57 1.81
C LEU A 369 -3.74 -18.61 2.49
N ALA A 370 -4.47 -19.73 2.35
CA ALA A 370 -5.71 -19.97 3.07
C ALA A 370 -5.50 -20.15 4.59
N ASP A 371 -4.47 -20.90 5.02
CA ASP A 371 -4.11 -21.02 6.44
C ASP A 371 -3.68 -19.67 7.04
N PHE A 372 -2.95 -18.85 6.28
CA PHE A 372 -2.55 -17.50 6.71
C PHE A 372 -3.76 -16.57 6.87
N THR A 373 -4.69 -16.62 5.92
CA THR A 373 -5.94 -15.85 5.96
C THR A 373 -6.82 -16.29 7.13
N ASP A 374 -6.98 -17.59 7.32
CA ASP A 374 -7.68 -18.20 8.45
C ASP A 374 -7.10 -17.72 9.80
N LYS A 375 -5.77 -17.77 9.93
CA LYS A 375 -5.04 -17.32 11.12
C LYS A 375 -5.17 -15.81 11.34
N ALA A 376 -4.97 -15.00 10.30
CA ALA A 376 -5.01 -13.54 10.39
C ALA A 376 -6.40 -13.04 10.84
N ILE A 377 -7.47 -13.54 10.21
CA ILE A 377 -8.85 -13.24 10.63
C ILE A 377 -9.05 -13.67 12.09
N THR A 378 -8.66 -14.89 12.47
CA THR A 378 -8.80 -15.38 13.86
C THR A 378 -8.08 -14.49 14.88
N LEU A 379 -6.87 -14.03 14.55
CA LEU A 379 -6.07 -13.17 15.44
C LEU A 379 -6.69 -11.78 15.57
N LEU A 380 -7.11 -11.17 14.45
CA LEU A 380 -7.74 -9.85 14.40
C LEU A 380 -9.11 -9.87 15.11
N GLU A 381 -9.96 -10.87 14.87
CA GLU A 381 -11.25 -11.01 15.56
C GLU A 381 -11.13 -11.31 17.06
N ASN A 382 -9.97 -11.82 17.51
CA ASN A 382 -9.69 -12.01 18.93
C ASN A 382 -9.01 -10.82 19.61
N GLU A 383 -8.50 -9.86 18.86
CA GLU A 383 -7.95 -8.60 19.36
C GLU A 383 -9.06 -7.67 19.91
N GLN A 384 -8.75 -6.78 20.84
CA GLN A 384 -9.77 -5.96 21.52
C GLN A 384 -10.34 -4.86 20.62
N LYS A 385 -9.52 -4.12 19.85
CA LYS A 385 -10.06 -3.21 18.82
C LYS A 385 -10.78 -4.00 17.72
N GLY A 386 -10.25 -5.15 17.34
CA GLY A 386 -10.88 -6.08 16.41
C GLY A 386 -12.26 -6.57 16.86
N LYS A 387 -12.55 -6.55 18.17
CA LYS A 387 -13.87 -6.76 18.79
C LYS A 387 -14.72 -5.49 18.85
N ASP A 388 -14.16 -4.38 19.33
CA ASP A 388 -14.91 -3.14 19.60
C ASP A 388 -15.21 -2.30 18.34
N LYS A 389 -14.32 -2.36 17.35
CA LYS A 389 -14.27 -1.47 16.18
C LYS A 389 -14.21 -2.25 14.85
N GLY A 390 -13.48 -3.37 14.82
CA GLY A 390 -13.25 -4.22 13.65
C GLY A 390 -11.83 -4.12 13.10
N TYR A 391 -11.62 -4.60 11.87
CA TYR A 391 -10.28 -4.68 11.27
C TYR A 391 -10.20 -4.34 9.77
N PHE A 392 -9.00 -3.96 9.33
CA PHE A 392 -8.59 -3.96 7.92
C PHE A 392 -7.53 -5.05 7.70
N LEU A 393 -7.68 -5.83 6.62
CA LEU A 393 -6.76 -6.91 6.25
C LEU A 393 -6.51 -6.87 4.74
N GLN A 394 -5.24 -6.92 4.33
CA GLN A 394 -4.85 -7.26 2.96
C GLN A 394 -4.32 -8.70 2.90
N VAL A 395 -4.65 -9.40 1.82
CA VAL A 395 -4.17 -10.76 1.49
C VAL A 395 -3.71 -10.79 0.04
N GLU A 396 -2.51 -11.27 -0.23
CA GLU A 396 -1.91 -11.29 -1.57
C GLU A 396 -1.53 -12.71 -2.03
N GLY A 397 -2.06 -13.11 -3.20
CA GLY A 397 -1.54 -14.21 -4.01
C GLY A 397 -0.44 -13.70 -4.95
N ALA A 398 0.77 -13.54 -4.42
CA ALA A 398 1.82 -12.75 -5.06
C ALA A 398 2.52 -13.45 -6.24
N SER A 399 2.59 -14.78 -6.21
CA SER A 399 3.34 -15.55 -7.20
C SER A 399 2.52 -15.91 -8.45
N ILE A 400 1.37 -15.25 -8.69
CA ILE A 400 0.64 -15.34 -9.96
C ILE A 400 1.44 -14.61 -11.04
N ASP A 401 1.60 -13.30 -10.91
CA ASP A 401 2.55 -12.43 -11.65
C ASP A 401 3.92 -13.09 -11.83
N LYS A 402 4.54 -13.49 -10.72
CA LYS A 402 5.95 -13.95 -10.71
C LYS A 402 6.14 -15.25 -11.47
N GLN A 403 5.08 -16.01 -11.72
CA GLN A 403 5.10 -17.20 -12.58
C GLN A 403 4.63 -16.90 -14.02
N ASP A 404 3.83 -15.87 -14.24
CA ASP A 404 3.49 -15.37 -15.59
C ASP A 404 4.73 -14.73 -16.27
N HIS A 405 5.50 -13.93 -15.52
CA HIS A 405 6.84 -13.47 -15.90
C HIS A 405 7.73 -14.61 -16.44
N ASN A 406 7.78 -15.72 -15.69
CA ASN A 406 8.55 -16.93 -16.01
C ASN A 406 7.96 -17.77 -17.16
N ALA A 407 6.85 -17.34 -17.78
CA ALA A 407 6.07 -18.12 -18.75
C ALA A 407 5.59 -19.49 -18.22
N ASN A 408 5.29 -19.56 -16.92
CA ASN A 408 5.05 -20.79 -16.16
C ASN A 408 3.56 -20.95 -15.78
N ALA A 409 2.76 -21.41 -16.75
CA ALA A 409 1.34 -21.69 -16.58
C ALA A 409 1.01 -22.52 -15.33
N CYS A 410 1.75 -23.60 -15.06
CA CYS A 410 1.44 -24.45 -13.91
C CYS A 410 1.70 -23.76 -12.56
N GLY A 411 2.77 -22.97 -12.44
CA GLY A 411 2.98 -22.13 -11.27
C GLY A 411 1.84 -21.13 -11.09
N GLN A 412 1.59 -20.31 -12.12
CA GLN A 412 0.56 -19.28 -12.20
C GLN A 412 -0.84 -19.80 -11.78
N ILE A 413 -1.26 -20.94 -12.34
CA ILE A 413 -2.54 -21.61 -12.03
C ILE A 413 -2.57 -22.11 -10.58
N GLY A 414 -1.47 -22.67 -10.09
CA GLY A 414 -1.36 -23.17 -8.72
C GLY A 414 -1.52 -22.06 -7.67
N GLU A 415 -0.97 -20.89 -7.92
CA GLU A 415 -1.10 -19.74 -7.00
C GLU A 415 -2.50 -19.13 -7.06
N THR A 416 -3.13 -19.11 -8.23
CA THR A 416 -4.55 -18.70 -8.37
C THR A 416 -5.49 -19.61 -7.58
N ASP A 417 -5.22 -20.93 -7.56
CA ASP A 417 -5.93 -21.92 -6.72
C ASP A 417 -5.62 -21.77 -5.21
N ASP A 418 -4.52 -21.14 -4.79
CA ASP A 418 -4.30 -20.81 -3.37
C ASP A 418 -5.00 -19.52 -2.95
N LEU A 419 -5.07 -18.53 -3.86
CA LEU A 419 -5.85 -17.31 -3.65
C LEU A 419 -7.36 -17.58 -3.60
N ASP A 420 -7.90 -18.45 -4.46
CA ASP A 420 -9.32 -18.86 -4.39
C ASP A 420 -9.68 -19.49 -3.04
N ARG A 421 -8.79 -20.34 -2.52
CA ARG A 421 -8.96 -20.98 -1.21
C ARG A 421 -8.85 -19.98 -0.06
N ALA A 422 -8.01 -18.95 -0.19
CA ALA A 422 -7.93 -17.86 0.78
C ALA A 422 -9.21 -17.02 0.83
N ILE A 423 -9.78 -16.68 -0.33
CA ILE A 423 -11.09 -16.01 -0.45
C ILE A 423 -12.19 -16.90 0.15
N SER A 424 -12.18 -18.20 -0.17
CA SER A 424 -13.13 -19.19 0.36
C SER A 424 -13.03 -19.36 1.88
N ALA A 425 -11.81 -19.34 2.44
CA ALA A 425 -11.58 -19.41 3.89
C ALA A 425 -12.10 -18.17 4.62
N ALA A 426 -11.92 -16.97 4.05
CA ALA A 426 -12.52 -15.75 4.59
C ALA A 426 -14.05 -15.77 4.52
N LEU A 427 -14.62 -16.19 3.38
CA LEU A 427 -16.06 -16.36 3.19
C LEU A 427 -16.70 -17.38 4.14
N ALA A 428 -15.93 -18.34 4.66
CA ALA A 428 -16.37 -19.31 5.67
C ALA A 428 -16.36 -18.75 7.11
N LYS A 429 -15.75 -17.58 7.34
CA LYS A 429 -15.63 -16.95 8.67
C LYS A 429 -16.44 -15.68 8.85
N VAL A 430 -16.47 -14.80 7.85
CA VAL A 430 -17.01 -13.43 8.02
C VAL A 430 -18.49 -13.32 7.64
N ASP A 431 -19.21 -12.43 8.33
CA ASP A 431 -20.57 -12.05 7.97
C ASP A 431 -20.57 -10.88 6.96
N LEU A 432 -20.98 -11.16 5.72
CA LEU A 432 -21.07 -10.17 4.63
C LEU A 432 -22.17 -9.11 4.83
N ASN A 433 -22.94 -9.15 5.92
CA ASN A 433 -23.78 -8.01 6.32
C ASN A 433 -22.97 -6.90 7.02
N ASN A 434 -21.77 -7.23 7.54
CA ASN A 434 -20.91 -6.28 8.24
C ASN A 434 -19.46 -6.22 7.70
N THR A 435 -19.03 -7.21 6.92
CA THR A 435 -17.70 -7.27 6.31
C THR A 435 -17.78 -7.03 4.81
N LEU A 436 -16.94 -6.13 4.30
CA LEU A 436 -16.74 -5.92 2.86
C LEU A 436 -15.52 -6.71 2.41
N ILE A 437 -15.71 -7.66 1.50
CA ILE A 437 -14.61 -8.32 0.77
C ILE A 437 -14.49 -7.67 -0.61
N ILE A 438 -13.26 -7.35 -1.01
CA ILE A 438 -12.90 -6.89 -2.36
C ILE A 438 -11.86 -7.87 -2.92
N VAL A 439 -11.99 -8.21 -4.21
CA VAL A 439 -11.03 -9.04 -4.96
C VAL A 439 -10.68 -8.31 -6.26
N THR A 440 -9.39 -8.15 -6.53
CA THR A 440 -8.85 -7.51 -7.75
C THR A 440 -7.44 -8.01 -8.03
N ALA A 441 -6.88 -7.66 -9.18
CA ALA A 441 -5.44 -7.63 -9.41
C ALA A 441 -4.92 -6.19 -9.40
N ASP A 442 -3.60 -6.03 -9.41
CA ASP A 442 -2.92 -4.75 -9.38
C ASP A 442 -2.59 -4.22 -10.81
N HIS A 443 -2.26 -5.14 -11.73
CA HIS A 443 -2.21 -4.97 -13.19
C HIS A 443 -2.57 -6.29 -13.90
N ALA A 444 -2.70 -6.24 -15.24
CA ALA A 444 -2.86 -7.42 -16.07
C ALA A 444 -1.48 -7.95 -16.53
N HIS A 445 -1.42 -9.19 -17.02
CA HIS A 445 -0.17 -9.81 -17.47
C HIS A 445 -0.22 -10.26 -18.93
N THR A 446 0.69 -11.15 -19.36
CA THR A 446 0.83 -11.57 -20.77
C THR A 446 0.03 -12.81 -21.14
N SER A 447 -0.42 -13.64 -20.19
CA SER A 447 -0.89 -14.99 -20.54
C SER A 447 -2.16 -14.92 -21.40
N GLN A 448 -2.15 -15.60 -22.55
CA GLN A 448 -3.26 -15.52 -23.51
C GLN A 448 -3.74 -16.90 -23.94
N ILE A 449 -5.04 -17.16 -23.77
CA ILE A 449 -5.70 -18.35 -24.32
C ILE A 449 -5.80 -18.19 -25.85
N VAL A 450 -5.20 -19.12 -26.59
CA VAL A 450 -5.15 -19.12 -28.07
C VAL A 450 -5.62 -20.45 -28.66
N GLU A 451 -6.06 -20.43 -29.92
CA GLU A 451 -6.61 -21.60 -30.64
C GLU A 451 -5.58 -22.71 -30.86
N ALA A 452 -4.32 -22.34 -31.13
CA ALA A 452 -3.21 -23.24 -31.40
C ALA A 452 -1.88 -22.60 -30.95
N GLN A 453 -0.81 -23.40 -30.86
CA GLN A 453 0.54 -22.90 -30.53
C GLN A 453 1.02 -21.91 -31.62
N PRO A 454 1.32 -20.64 -31.30
CA PRO A 454 1.84 -19.69 -32.27
C PRO A 454 3.32 -19.96 -32.59
N TYR A 455 3.71 -19.80 -33.85
CA TYR A 455 5.11 -19.98 -34.26
C TYR A 455 6.07 -18.89 -33.74
N TYR A 456 5.53 -17.72 -33.36
CA TYR A 456 6.29 -16.51 -33.02
C TYR A 456 6.42 -16.23 -31.51
N ALA A 457 5.83 -17.07 -30.65
CA ALA A 457 5.78 -16.85 -29.20
C ALA A 457 5.95 -18.17 -28.43
N LEU A 458 6.23 -18.09 -27.12
CA LEU A 458 6.23 -19.29 -26.27
C LEU A 458 4.79 -19.70 -25.95
N SER A 459 4.57 -20.99 -25.76
CA SER A 459 3.28 -21.50 -25.31
C SER A 459 3.35 -22.75 -24.45
N THR A 460 2.36 -22.91 -23.56
CA THR A 460 2.09 -24.16 -22.83
C THR A 460 0.74 -24.71 -23.27
N VAL A 461 0.72 -25.89 -23.90
CA VAL A 461 -0.52 -26.66 -24.11
C VAL A 461 -0.85 -27.41 -22.82
N LEU A 462 -2.05 -27.23 -22.30
CA LEU A 462 -2.57 -27.82 -21.07
C LEU A 462 -3.71 -28.83 -21.35
N ARG A 463 -3.86 -29.82 -20.47
CA ARG A 463 -5.09 -30.64 -20.39
C ARG A 463 -5.95 -30.18 -19.22
N ASN A 464 -7.15 -29.71 -19.52
CA ASN A 464 -8.12 -29.21 -18.54
C ASN A 464 -8.80 -30.35 -17.77
N ALA A 465 -9.40 -30.03 -16.62
CA ALA A 465 -10.13 -30.99 -15.77
C ALA A 465 -11.34 -31.65 -16.45
N ASP A 466 -11.97 -30.96 -17.41
CA ASP A 466 -13.05 -31.50 -18.25
C ASP A 466 -12.56 -32.38 -19.42
N GLY A 467 -11.25 -32.56 -19.57
CA GLY A 467 -10.61 -33.31 -20.66
C GLY A 467 -10.40 -32.51 -21.95
N SER A 468 -10.83 -31.24 -22.01
CA SER A 468 -10.50 -30.34 -23.11
C SER A 468 -9.01 -29.93 -23.09
N LYS A 469 -8.57 -29.25 -24.15
CA LYS A 469 -7.23 -28.67 -24.26
C LYS A 469 -7.31 -27.16 -24.21
N THR A 470 -6.27 -26.51 -23.75
CA THR A 470 -6.13 -25.06 -23.78
C THR A 470 -4.66 -24.71 -23.99
N THR A 471 -4.39 -23.84 -24.95
CA THR A 471 -3.03 -23.37 -25.25
C THR A 471 -2.86 -21.97 -24.72
N ILE A 472 -1.89 -21.78 -23.83
CA ILE A 472 -1.54 -20.49 -23.25
C ILE A 472 -0.30 -19.96 -23.97
N SER A 473 -0.37 -18.74 -24.51
CA SER A 473 0.73 -18.04 -25.18
C SER A 473 1.32 -16.94 -24.27
N TYR A 474 2.62 -16.72 -24.38
CA TYR A 474 3.40 -15.70 -23.67
C TYR A 474 4.24 -14.90 -24.67
N GLY A 475 4.07 -13.58 -24.73
CA GLY A 475 4.47 -12.78 -25.90
C GLY A 475 4.99 -11.36 -25.63
N THR A 476 5.31 -11.01 -24.38
CA THR A 476 5.75 -9.65 -23.97
C THR A 476 7.18 -9.60 -23.42
N SER A 477 8.01 -10.59 -23.73
CA SER A 477 9.43 -10.57 -23.36
C SER A 477 10.15 -9.40 -24.06
N ASP A 478 10.84 -8.57 -23.29
CA ASP A 478 11.67 -7.47 -23.80
C ASP A 478 13.01 -7.95 -24.38
N SER A 479 13.37 -9.20 -24.06
CA SER A 479 14.64 -9.84 -24.34
C SER A 479 14.44 -11.14 -25.12
N PRO A 480 15.41 -11.59 -25.94
CA PRO A 480 15.32 -12.88 -26.63
C PRO A 480 15.12 -14.03 -25.63
N VAL A 481 13.99 -14.75 -25.75
CA VAL A 481 13.58 -15.82 -24.81
C VAL A 481 14.37 -17.13 -25.00
N TYR A 482 15.43 -17.08 -25.81
CA TYR A 482 16.31 -18.18 -26.16
C TYR A 482 17.76 -17.72 -26.07
N GLN A 483 18.54 -18.45 -25.30
CA GLN A 483 19.99 -18.36 -25.26
C GLN A 483 20.58 -19.72 -25.64
N ASP A 484 21.81 -19.73 -26.12
CA ASP A 484 22.56 -20.95 -26.43
C ASP A 484 23.25 -21.53 -25.18
N GLU A 485 24.07 -22.57 -25.36
CA GLU A 485 24.81 -23.22 -24.27
C GLU A 485 25.92 -22.35 -23.64
N ASN A 486 26.20 -21.17 -24.21
CA ASN A 486 27.14 -20.17 -23.70
C ASN A 486 26.42 -18.98 -23.02
N GLY A 487 25.10 -18.87 -23.17
CA GLY A 487 24.30 -17.71 -22.72
C GLY A 487 24.14 -16.61 -23.79
N ASP A 488 24.63 -16.82 -25.01
CA ASP A 488 24.48 -15.86 -26.11
C ASP A 488 23.05 -15.94 -26.68
N ALA A 489 22.46 -14.77 -26.97
CA ALA A 489 21.08 -14.69 -27.46
C ALA A 489 20.92 -15.35 -28.84
N ILE A 490 19.99 -16.30 -28.95
CA ILE A 490 19.61 -16.90 -30.22
C ILE A 490 18.64 -15.94 -30.91
N ASP A 491 19.13 -15.28 -31.96
CA ASP A 491 18.35 -14.35 -32.78
C ASP A 491 17.06 -15.01 -33.31
N ASN A 492 15.95 -14.28 -33.21
CA ASN A 492 14.63 -14.74 -33.63
C ASN A 492 14.34 -14.55 -35.13
N ASP A 493 15.15 -13.78 -35.86
CA ASP A 493 14.86 -13.43 -37.25
C ASP A 493 15.29 -14.53 -38.27
N GLU A 494 16.22 -15.43 -37.92
CA GLU A 494 16.47 -16.63 -38.74
C GLU A 494 15.49 -17.78 -38.45
N TYR A 495 14.20 -17.56 -38.75
CA TYR A 495 13.27 -18.67 -39.02
C TYR A 495 13.58 -19.31 -40.38
N THR A 496 14.74 -19.95 -40.50
CA THR A 496 15.10 -20.75 -41.67
C THR A 496 14.42 -22.11 -41.59
N GLN A 497 13.23 -22.20 -42.20
CA GLN A 497 12.55 -23.47 -42.41
C GLN A 497 13.42 -24.37 -43.31
N GLY A 498 14.08 -25.37 -42.72
CA GLY A 498 14.96 -26.29 -43.44
C GLY A 498 14.20 -27.07 -44.52
N GLU A 499 14.90 -27.47 -45.59
CA GLU A 499 14.28 -28.04 -46.81
C GLU A 499 13.45 -29.33 -46.59
N ASN A 500 13.61 -29.99 -45.44
CA ASN A 500 12.83 -31.17 -45.04
C ASN A 500 11.59 -30.87 -44.20
N GLY A 501 11.41 -29.62 -43.73
CA GLY A 501 10.31 -29.21 -42.84
C GLY A 501 10.53 -29.45 -41.35
N ASP A 502 11.61 -30.14 -40.95
CA ASP A 502 11.99 -30.32 -39.55
C ASP A 502 12.43 -28.99 -38.92
N ALA A 503 11.80 -28.60 -37.82
CA ALA A 503 12.30 -27.52 -36.97
C ALA A 503 13.55 -27.99 -36.20
N ASN A 504 14.52 -27.10 -36.01
CA ASN A 504 15.77 -27.41 -35.31
C ASN A 504 15.50 -28.05 -33.93
N THR A 505 16.27 -29.10 -33.60
CA THR A 505 15.79 -30.16 -32.70
C THR A 505 15.42 -29.68 -31.29
N ALA A 506 14.29 -30.17 -30.79
CA ALA A 506 13.76 -29.83 -29.46
C ALA A 506 14.70 -30.18 -28.29
N GLU A 507 15.69 -31.03 -28.52
CA GLU A 507 16.68 -31.51 -27.55
C GLU A 507 17.66 -30.42 -27.06
N LYS A 508 17.74 -29.27 -27.74
CA LYS A 508 18.71 -28.20 -27.40
C LYS A 508 18.14 -27.00 -26.61
N PHE A 509 16.89 -27.08 -26.13
CA PHE A 509 16.14 -25.93 -25.59
C PHE A 509 15.66 -26.09 -24.12
N ASP A 510 16.36 -26.88 -23.32
CA ASP A 510 16.09 -27.04 -21.88
C ASP A 510 16.64 -25.86 -21.06
N GLY A 511 16.02 -24.68 -21.21
CA GLY A 511 16.51 -23.45 -20.59
C GLY A 511 15.68 -22.18 -20.79
N ALA A 512 14.43 -22.26 -21.29
CA ALA A 512 13.59 -21.07 -21.51
C ALA A 512 13.19 -20.41 -20.18
N MET A 513 13.83 -19.29 -19.83
CA MET A 513 13.47 -18.43 -18.70
C MET A 513 12.74 -17.20 -19.24
N GLY A 514 11.47 -17.03 -18.89
CA GLY A 514 10.69 -15.86 -19.30
C GLY A 514 11.11 -14.58 -18.56
N ASN A 515 11.11 -13.46 -19.28
CA ASN A 515 11.09 -12.10 -18.72
C ASN A 515 9.87 -11.34 -19.27
N MET A 516 8.69 -11.94 -19.14
CA MET A 516 7.46 -11.44 -19.78
C MET A 516 6.98 -10.15 -19.10
N SER A 517 6.78 -9.07 -19.84
CA SER A 517 6.30 -7.79 -19.31
C SER A 517 4.80 -7.82 -18.98
N HIS A 518 4.40 -7.04 -17.97
CA HIS A 518 2.99 -6.77 -17.63
C HIS A 518 2.23 -6.13 -18.82
N THR A 519 0.90 -6.11 -18.76
CA THR A 519 0.08 -5.38 -19.74
C THR A 519 -0.81 -4.30 -19.10
N GLY A 520 -0.98 -3.18 -19.82
CA GLY A 520 -1.78 -2.02 -19.38
C GLY A 520 -3.29 -2.18 -19.56
N THR A 521 -3.78 -3.42 -19.57
CA THR A 521 -5.20 -3.75 -19.80
C THR A 521 -6.01 -3.46 -18.54
N GLN A 522 -7.21 -2.86 -18.68
CA GLN A 522 -8.15 -2.78 -17.55
C GLN A 522 -8.59 -4.20 -17.14
N LEU A 523 -8.79 -4.41 -15.84
CA LEU A 523 -9.03 -5.74 -15.26
C LEU A 523 -10.18 -5.74 -14.26
N ARG A 524 -10.74 -6.93 -13.99
CA ARG A 524 -11.82 -7.17 -13.04
C ARG A 524 -11.49 -6.72 -11.61
N ILE A 525 -12.39 -5.90 -11.07
CA ILE A 525 -12.58 -5.71 -9.64
C ILE A 525 -13.98 -6.20 -9.25
N ALA A 526 -14.08 -6.98 -8.17
CA ALA A 526 -15.35 -7.50 -7.65
C ALA A 526 -15.43 -7.34 -6.13
N ALA A 527 -16.63 -7.14 -5.61
CA ALA A 527 -16.84 -6.90 -4.17
C ALA A 527 -18.15 -7.49 -3.63
N SER A 528 -18.19 -7.77 -2.34
CA SER A 528 -19.39 -8.23 -1.63
C SER A 528 -19.39 -7.79 -0.17
N GLY A 529 -20.51 -7.23 0.27
CA GLY A 529 -20.67 -6.59 1.58
C GLY A 529 -20.94 -5.08 1.50
N PRO A 530 -20.98 -4.37 2.64
CA PRO A 530 -21.38 -2.96 2.69
C PRO A 530 -20.50 -2.06 1.82
N GLY A 531 -21.10 -1.37 0.84
CA GLY A 531 -20.40 -0.49 -0.09
C GLY A 531 -19.88 -1.17 -1.36
N ALA A 532 -20.12 -2.48 -1.55
CA ALA A 532 -19.59 -3.24 -2.69
C ALA A 532 -19.99 -2.70 -4.07
N SER A 533 -21.16 -2.07 -4.21
CA SER A 533 -21.60 -1.47 -5.49
C SER A 533 -20.77 -0.25 -5.92
N ARG A 534 -19.77 0.16 -5.14
CA ARG A 534 -18.77 1.15 -5.57
C ARG A 534 -17.80 0.61 -6.62
N VAL A 535 -17.69 -0.71 -6.81
CA VAL A 535 -16.80 -1.28 -7.84
C VAL A 535 -17.49 -1.50 -9.20
N ASP A 536 -18.78 -1.21 -9.30
CA ASP A 536 -19.56 -1.42 -10.53
C ASP A 536 -19.16 -0.49 -11.67
N GLY A 537 -19.17 -1.02 -12.90
CA GLY A 537 -18.86 -0.25 -14.11
C GLY A 537 -17.36 -0.08 -14.33
N LEU A 538 -16.90 1.17 -14.50
CA LEU A 538 -15.52 1.49 -14.84
C LEU A 538 -14.93 2.54 -13.89
N THR A 539 -14.05 2.09 -13.00
CA THR A 539 -13.38 2.90 -11.96
C THR A 539 -11.90 3.10 -12.26
N ASP A 540 -11.20 3.87 -11.43
CA ASP A 540 -9.72 3.84 -11.35
C ASP A 540 -9.28 3.09 -10.09
N GLN A 541 -8.07 2.54 -10.10
CA GLN A 541 -7.48 1.88 -8.95
C GLN A 541 -7.42 2.77 -7.69
N THR A 542 -7.34 4.09 -7.84
CA THR A 542 -7.49 5.04 -6.72
C THR A 542 -8.90 5.09 -6.13
N ASP A 543 -9.98 4.81 -6.88
CA ASP A 543 -11.33 4.72 -6.32
C ASP A 543 -11.48 3.54 -5.32
N ASN A 544 -10.57 2.55 -5.36
CA ASN A 544 -10.54 1.45 -4.39
C ASN A 544 -10.13 1.95 -2.99
N PHE A 545 -9.13 2.85 -2.89
CA PHE A 545 -8.77 3.53 -1.64
C PHE A 545 -10.00 4.20 -1.01
N TYR A 546 -10.71 5.02 -1.81
CA TYR A 546 -11.90 5.72 -1.34
C TYR A 546 -13.04 4.77 -0.99
N THR A 547 -13.14 3.61 -1.64
CA THR A 547 -14.14 2.58 -1.31
C THR A 547 -13.87 1.96 0.05
N ILE A 548 -12.63 1.54 0.32
CA ILE A 548 -12.21 0.97 1.61
C ILE A 548 -12.29 2.03 2.73
N ALA A 549 -11.74 3.21 2.50
CA ALA A 549 -11.74 4.32 3.45
C ALA A 549 -13.16 4.79 3.78
N ASN A 550 -14.07 4.87 2.80
CA ASN A 550 -15.47 5.21 3.08
C ASN A 550 -16.23 4.07 3.78
N ALA A 551 -15.96 2.81 3.49
CA ALA A 551 -16.60 1.69 4.18
C ALA A 551 -16.27 1.68 5.68
N LEU A 552 -14.98 1.82 6.04
CA LEU A 552 -14.52 1.88 7.44
C LEU A 552 -14.74 3.26 8.09
N GLY A 553 -14.93 4.32 7.31
CA GLY A 553 -15.02 5.70 7.82
C GLY A 553 -13.68 6.23 8.31
N LEU A 554 -12.62 6.00 7.53
CA LEU A 554 -11.28 6.55 7.75
C LEU A 554 -11.22 8.03 7.31
N ALA A 555 -10.11 8.69 7.62
CA ALA A 555 -9.78 10.01 7.07
C ALA A 555 -9.36 9.87 5.59
N ALA A 556 -10.34 9.77 4.69
CA ALA A 556 -10.09 9.59 3.26
C ALA A 556 -9.39 10.83 2.68
N ASP A 557 -10.02 12.00 2.75
CA ASP A 557 -9.53 13.23 2.10
C ASP A 557 -8.37 13.88 2.87
N THR A 558 -7.42 14.48 2.14
CA THR A 558 -6.21 15.11 2.72
C THR A 558 -6.48 16.02 3.91
N ASP A 559 -7.48 16.90 3.86
CA ASP A 559 -7.76 17.82 4.98
C ASP A 559 -8.26 17.08 6.24
N THR A 560 -9.00 15.98 6.07
CA THR A 560 -9.35 15.11 7.21
C THR A 560 -8.12 14.42 7.79
N GLN A 561 -7.18 13.98 6.94
CA GLN A 561 -5.90 13.41 7.37
C GLN A 561 -5.11 14.42 8.20
N LYS A 562 -5.03 15.70 7.79
CA LYS A 562 -4.35 16.76 8.57
C LYS A 562 -4.95 16.97 9.97
N THR A 563 -6.23 16.63 10.20
CA THR A 563 -6.83 16.74 11.55
C THR A 563 -6.34 15.68 12.53
N LEU A 564 -5.84 14.53 12.04
CA LEU A 564 -5.33 13.44 12.89
C LEU A 564 -4.11 13.86 13.74
N SER A 565 -3.40 14.92 13.34
CA SER A 565 -2.28 15.52 14.08
C SER A 565 -2.66 16.70 15.01
N GLU A 566 -3.95 16.99 15.23
CA GLU A 566 -4.36 18.13 16.07
C GLU A 566 -4.10 17.98 17.57
N ASN A 567 -3.98 16.74 18.03
CA ASN A 567 -3.70 16.44 19.44
C ASN A 567 -2.21 16.12 19.69
N ALA A 568 -1.34 16.44 18.73
CA ALA A 568 0.07 16.12 18.78
C ALA A 568 0.80 16.76 19.97
N LYS A 569 1.75 16.01 20.54
CA LYS A 569 2.50 16.35 21.75
C LYS A 569 3.97 15.97 21.62
N VAL A 570 4.83 16.71 22.32
CA VAL A 570 6.26 16.47 22.40
C VAL A 570 6.67 16.54 23.87
N ALA A 571 7.27 15.48 24.39
CA ALA A 571 7.91 15.47 25.69
C ALA A 571 9.43 15.37 25.52
N VAL A 572 10.20 16.21 26.23
CA VAL A 572 11.66 16.05 26.32
C VAL A 572 11.97 15.19 27.54
N LYS A 573 12.74 14.13 27.32
CA LYS A 573 13.15 13.16 28.32
C LYS A 573 14.66 13.07 28.44
N LYS A 574 15.09 12.52 29.57
CA LYS A 574 16.48 12.21 29.90
C LYS A 574 16.56 10.74 30.31
N SER A 575 17.42 9.97 29.66
CA SER A 575 17.59 8.54 29.91
C SER A 575 18.41 8.27 31.18
N LYS A 576 18.44 7.00 31.62
CA LYS A 576 19.25 6.54 32.77
C LYS A 576 20.75 6.81 32.61
N ASP A 577 21.26 6.76 31.38
CA ASP A 577 22.65 7.10 31.02
C ASP A 577 22.85 8.60 30.72
N GLY A 578 21.86 9.44 31.02
CA GLY A 578 21.97 10.91 31.02
C GLY A 578 21.78 11.58 29.66
N LYS A 579 21.52 10.82 28.58
CA LYS A 579 21.26 11.38 27.25
C LYS A 579 19.88 12.02 27.18
N TYR A 580 19.77 13.13 26.44
CA TYR A 580 18.49 13.79 26.19
C TYR A 580 17.89 13.33 24.85
N PHE A 581 16.57 13.21 24.81
CA PHE A 581 15.80 12.87 23.62
C PHE A 581 14.39 13.47 23.72
N ALA A 582 13.61 13.39 22.65
CA ALA A 582 12.18 13.72 22.69
C ALA A 582 11.29 12.55 22.28
N GLU A 583 10.10 12.49 22.86
CA GLU A 583 9.01 11.60 22.50
C GLU A 583 7.89 12.42 21.86
N ALA A 584 7.68 12.25 20.55
CA ALA A 584 6.58 12.81 19.79
C ALA A 584 5.41 11.81 19.74
N THR A 585 4.19 12.27 20.00
CA THR A 585 2.97 11.43 20.05
C THR A 585 1.81 12.16 19.40
N GLY A 586 0.86 11.40 18.81
CA GLY A 586 -0.38 11.98 18.25
C GLY A 586 -0.20 12.79 16.96
N PHE A 587 0.90 12.61 16.23
CA PHE A 587 1.09 13.11 14.86
C PHE A 587 0.51 12.12 13.83
N ASN A 588 -0.73 11.66 14.04
CA ASN A 588 -1.30 10.54 13.26
C ASN A 588 -1.74 10.95 11.82
N GLY A 589 -1.59 12.23 11.46
CA GLY A 589 -1.82 12.78 10.12
C GLY A 589 -0.53 13.04 9.35
N ASP A 590 0.56 12.39 9.75
CA ASP A 590 1.89 12.55 9.19
C ASP A 590 2.61 11.19 9.15
N ALA A 591 3.35 10.94 8.07
CA ALA A 591 4.27 9.81 7.99
C ALA A 591 5.68 10.19 8.46
N VAL A 592 6.01 11.48 8.40
CA VAL A 592 7.37 12.02 8.63
C VAL A 592 7.32 13.28 9.49
N LEU A 593 8.22 13.35 10.47
CA LEU A 593 8.48 14.56 11.26
C LEU A 593 9.78 15.23 10.81
N SER A 594 9.80 16.56 10.81
CA SER A 594 11.02 17.35 10.95
C SER A 594 11.13 17.88 12.38
N TYR A 595 12.36 18.13 12.85
CA TYR A 595 12.59 18.77 14.15
C TYR A 595 13.74 19.77 14.10
N LYS A 596 13.70 20.76 14.99
CA LYS A 596 14.79 21.69 15.29
C LYS A 596 14.91 21.86 16.81
N LEU A 597 16.14 21.81 17.31
CA LEU A 597 16.50 22.09 18.69
C LEU A 597 17.34 23.36 18.69
N ILE A 598 16.90 24.37 19.44
CA ILE A 598 17.38 25.75 19.34
C ILE A 598 17.79 26.22 20.73
N ASP A 599 18.99 26.77 20.88
CA ASP A 599 19.36 27.54 22.07
C ASP A 599 18.53 28.83 22.11
N THR A 600 17.67 28.97 23.13
CA THR A 600 16.72 30.08 23.21
C THR A 600 17.40 31.42 23.50
N ALA A 601 18.64 31.43 24.01
CA ALA A 601 19.42 32.64 24.26
C ALA A 601 20.21 33.09 23.02
N SER A 602 20.99 32.21 22.40
CA SER A 602 21.79 32.56 21.20
C SER A 602 21.00 32.52 19.89
N LYS A 603 19.79 31.94 19.90
CA LYS A 603 18.94 31.63 18.72
C LYS A 603 19.60 30.67 17.72
N LYS A 604 20.70 30.01 18.10
CA LYS A 604 21.39 29.04 17.27
C LYS A 604 20.65 27.70 17.27
N VAL A 605 20.43 27.12 16.08
CA VAL A 605 20.05 25.71 15.95
C VAL A 605 21.23 24.85 16.39
N VAL A 606 21.04 24.03 17.42
CA VAL A 606 22.06 23.12 17.97
C VAL A 606 21.89 21.68 17.47
N ALA A 607 20.69 21.29 17.06
CA ALA A 607 20.42 20.05 16.32
C ALA A 607 19.18 20.20 15.43
N GLN A 608 19.08 19.45 14.34
CA GLN A 608 17.87 19.36 13.52
C GLN A 608 17.83 18.05 12.72
N SER A 609 16.62 17.65 12.31
CA SER A 609 16.42 16.58 11.32
C SER A 609 17.00 16.95 9.95
N VAL A 610 17.41 15.97 9.15
CA VAL A 610 17.75 16.17 7.74
C VAL A 610 16.47 16.51 6.93
N ASP A 611 16.54 17.57 6.13
CA ASP A 611 15.43 18.14 5.38
C ASP A 611 15.68 18.25 3.86
N LYS A 612 16.71 17.55 3.35
CA LYS A 612 17.08 17.51 1.92
C LYS A 612 15.96 17.03 0.99
N THR A 613 15.25 15.98 1.39
CA THR A 613 14.21 15.31 0.60
C THR A 613 12.96 15.09 1.45
N PRO A 614 11.78 14.83 0.85
CA PRO A 614 10.57 14.59 1.63
C PRO A 614 10.66 13.35 2.52
N VAL A 615 11.40 12.32 2.09
CA VAL A 615 11.69 11.06 2.82
C VAL A 615 12.89 11.16 3.78
N SER A 616 13.58 12.29 3.85
CA SER A 616 14.49 12.60 4.97
C SER A 616 13.67 12.94 6.22
N GLY A 617 14.19 12.74 7.43
CA GLY A 617 13.50 13.07 8.69
C GLY A 617 13.27 11.86 9.60
N VAL A 618 12.28 11.94 10.48
CA VAL A 618 11.95 10.88 11.44
C VAL A 618 10.63 10.22 11.05
N ARG A 619 10.63 8.90 10.83
CA ARG A 619 9.41 8.09 10.57
C ARG A 619 8.46 8.18 11.77
N VAL A 620 7.19 8.45 11.51
CA VAL A 620 6.13 8.43 12.54
C VAL A 620 5.76 6.99 12.90
N ALA A 621 5.69 6.71 14.19
CA ALA A 621 5.08 5.49 14.72
C ALA A 621 3.58 5.74 14.97
N THR A 622 2.73 5.43 13.99
CA THR A 622 1.30 5.79 13.99
C THR A 622 0.55 5.22 15.20
N THR A 623 -0.19 6.08 15.92
CA THR A 623 -0.78 5.88 17.27
C THR A 623 0.19 5.59 18.43
N GLY A 624 1.48 5.39 18.15
CA GLY A 624 2.51 5.14 19.16
C GLY A 624 3.31 6.37 19.55
N THR A 625 4.53 6.12 20.04
CA THR A 625 5.51 7.13 20.41
C THR A 625 6.66 7.14 19.42
N THR A 626 6.86 8.26 18.73
CA THR A 626 7.97 8.51 17.81
C THR A 626 9.15 9.08 18.60
N THR A 627 10.23 8.32 18.72
CA THR A 627 11.44 8.76 19.44
C THR A 627 12.32 9.61 18.54
N ILE A 628 12.63 10.84 18.98
CA ILE A 628 13.54 11.77 18.33
C ILE A 628 14.83 11.82 19.17
N ALA A 629 15.87 11.14 18.72
CA ALA A 629 17.19 11.22 19.35
C ALA A 629 17.85 12.58 19.09
N PHE A 630 18.48 13.16 20.11
CA PHE A 630 19.38 14.30 19.97
C PHE A 630 20.82 13.80 19.72
N PRO A 631 21.74 14.67 19.24
CA PRO A 631 23.16 14.32 19.10
C PRO A 631 23.75 13.79 20.41
N ALA A 632 24.64 12.79 20.32
CA ALA A 632 25.18 12.10 21.50
C ALA A 632 26.08 12.99 22.38
N ASP A 633 26.57 14.10 21.83
CA ASP A 633 27.33 15.15 22.49
C ASP A 633 26.45 16.27 23.08
N PHE A 634 25.14 16.28 22.80
CA PHE A 634 24.22 17.30 23.31
C PHE A 634 24.07 17.20 24.84
N THR A 635 24.84 18.06 25.50
CA THR A 635 24.94 18.18 26.95
C THR A 635 24.47 19.59 27.33
N PRO A 636 23.16 19.79 27.58
CA PRO A 636 22.63 21.12 27.85
C PRO A 636 23.29 21.74 29.08
N ALA A 637 23.66 23.01 28.97
CA ALA A 637 24.28 23.74 30.07
C ALA A 637 23.27 24.00 31.20
N GLU A 638 23.75 24.07 32.44
CA GLU A 638 22.90 24.28 33.61
C GLU A 638 22.29 25.70 33.58
N GLY A 639 20.97 25.79 33.76
CA GLY A 639 20.22 27.05 33.61
C GLY A 639 20.02 27.53 32.17
N ALA A 640 20.57 26.85 31.15
CA ALA A 640 20.32 27.19 29.75
C ALA A 640 18.92 26.72 29.31
N ASN A 641 18.25 27.56 28.52
CA ASN A 641 16.93 27.30 27.94
C ASN A 641 17.06 26.88 26.46
N TYR A 642 16.33 25.84 26.07
CA TYR A 642 16.30 25.33 24.71
C TYR A 642 14.85 25.20 24.23
N THR A 643 14.58 25.64 23.01
CA THR A 643 13.31 25.42 22.32
C THR A 643 13.44 24.18 21.45
N ILE A 644 12.60 23.16 21.67
CA ILE A 644 12.36 22.13 20.67
C ILE A 644 11.14 22.50 19.83
N GLU A 645 11.29 22.35 18.52
CA GLU A 645 10.25 22.49 17.50
C GLU A 645 10.16 21.18 16.73
N VAL A 646 8.97 20.58 16.67
CA VAL A 646 8.68 19.36 15.90
C VAL A 646 7.47 19.64 15.00
N THR A 647 7.61 19.35 13.71
CA THR A 647 6.59 19.63 12.70
C THR A 647 6.27 18.37 11.91
N GLY A 648 4.98 18.02 11.86
CA GLY A 648 4.47 17.01 10.92
C GLY A 648 4.53 17.54 9.48
N ARG A 649 5.13 16.78 8.56
CA ARG A 649 5.40 17.26 7.19
C ARG A 649 4.17 17.34 6.29
N GLN A 650 3.13 16.54 6.54
CA GLN A 650 1.93 16.49 5.69
C GLN A 650 0.75 17.27 6.29
N SER A 651 0.63 17.25 7.63
CA SER A 651 -0.34 18.03 8.37
C SER A 651 0.04 19.50 8.54
N GLY A 652 1.35 19.80 8.49
CA GLY A 652 1.91 21.12 8.83
C GLY A 652 1.72 21.51 10.30
N LYS A 653 1.27 20.59 11.18
CA LYS A 653 1.05 20.87 12.60
C LYS A 653 2.41 20.91 13.31
N THR A 654 2.71 22.02 13.98
CA THR A 654 3.95 22.22 14.72
C THR A 654 3.70 22.27 16.23
N VAL A 655 4.48 21.50 16.99
CA VAL A 655 4.61 21.63 18.44
C VAL A 655 5.92 22.35 18.74
N LYS A 656 5.86 23.46 19.50
CA LYS A 656 7.04 24.17 20.02
C LYS A 656 7.00 24.18 21.54
N TYR A 657 8.13 23.89 22.18
CA TYR A 657 8.23 23.87 23.64
C TYR A 657 9.62 24.27 24.14
N ASP A 658 9.65 25.12 25.17
CA ASP A 658 10.88 25.58 25.83
C ASP A 658 11.18 24.72 27.07
N PHE A 659 12.42 24.26 27.22
CA PHE A 659 12.87 23.49 28.38
C PHE A 659 14.23 23.97 28.91
N ILE A 660 14.35 23.99 30.24
CA ILE A 660 15.53 24.45 30.96
C ILE A 660 16.13 23.27 31.73
N ARG A 661 17.45 23.07 31.65
CA ARG A 661 18.14 22.18 32.59
C ARG A 661 18.17 22.83 33.97
N GLN A 662 17.36 22.32 34.90
CA GLN A 662 17.35 22.79 36.28
C GLN A 662 18.65 22.44 37.02
N SER A 663 18.96 23.21 38.06
CA SER A 663 20.16 23.04 38.89
C SER A 663 19.97 21.99 39.97
N GLY A 664 20.99 21.15 40.20
CA GLY A 664 20.92 20.06 41.17
C GLY A 664 20.71 20.56 42.61
N THR A 665 20.10 19.69 43.45
CA THR A 665 19.77 19.82 44.90
C THR A 665 18.32 20.15 45.30
N SER A 666 17.41 20.48 44.37
CA SER A 666 15.98 20.71 44.70
C SER A 666 14.97 19.98 43.81
N GLU A 667 15.41 18.95 43.08
CA GLU A 667 14.54 18.05 42.33
C GLU A 667 13.54 17.34 43.26
N LYS A 668 12.25 17.69 43.14
CA LYS A 668 11.24 16.63 43.07
C LYS A 668 11.48 15.93 41.74
N PRO A 669 11.78 14.63 41.70
CA PRO A 669 12.09 13.96 40.44
C PRO A 669 11.00 14.21 39.39
N GLY A 670 11.41 14.44 38.14
CA GLY A 670 10.47 14.38 37.02
C GLY A 670 9.80 13.01 37.01
N LYS A 671 8.55 12.91 36.52
CA LYS A 671 7.88 11.60 36.45
C LYS A 671 8.73 10.66 35.61
N THR A 672 9.30 9.65 36.27
CA THR A 672 10.05 8.57 35.66
C THR A 672 9.09 7.55 35.06
N ASP A 673 9.36 7.11 33.83
CA ASP A 673 8.64 5.98 33.24
C ASP A 673 9.19 4.63 33.77
N GLU A 674 8.58 3.51 33.38
CA GLU A 674 8.98 2.17 33.87
C GLU A 674 10.38 1.76 33.38
N ARG A 675 10.83 2.31 32.24
CA ARG A 675 12.20 2.20 31.76
C ARG A 675 13.16 3.09 32.56
N GLY A 676 12.63 3.98 33.40
CA GLY A 676 13.32 4.90 34.29
C GLY A 676 13.87 6.13 33.61
N ASN A 677 13.30 6.54 32.47
CA ASN A 677 13.61 7.82 31.85
C ASN A 677 12.86 8.94 32.58
N GLU A 678 13.56 10.03 32.90
CA GLU A 678 12.99 11.20 33.54
C GLU A 678 12.29 12.11 32.52
N THR A 679 11.06 12.53 32.81
CA THR A 679 10.35 13.54 32.02
C THR A 679 10.78 14.94 32.45
N ILE A 680 11.52 15.64 31.60
CA ILE A 680 12.07 16.98 31.86
C ILE A 680 11.06 18.07 31.50
N ALA A 681 10.30 17.86 30.42
CA ALA A 681 9.46 18.88 29.80
C ALA A 681 8.36 18.25 28.92
N GLN A 682 7.22 18.90 28.76
CA GLN A 682 6.16 18.43 27.84
C GLN A 682 5.25 19.55 27.32
N GLY A 683 5.07 19.59 26.01
CA GLY A 683 4.15 20.49 25.29
C GLY A 683 3.25 19.78 24.29
N GLY A 684 2.40 20.56 23.61
CA GLY A 684 1.52 20.08 22.54
C GLY A 684 1.17 21.19 21.55
N VAL A 685 0.33 20.88 20.56
CA VAL A 685 -0.06 21.86 19.54
C VAL A 685 -0.74 23.05 20.21
N ASN A 686 -0.12 24.23 20.06
CA ASN A 686 -0.69 25.48 20.53
C ASN A 686 -1.93 25.81 19.67
N LYS A 687 -3.13 25.47 20.18
CA LYS A 687 -4.36 26.09 19.69
C LYS A 687 -4.19 27.61 19.83
N PRO A 688 -4.54 28.42 18.80
CA PRO A 688 -4.52 29.87 18.96
C PRO A 688 -5.47 30.23 20.11
N LEU A 689 -4.93 30.83 21.18
CA LEU A 689 -5.76 31.27 22.30
C LEU A 689 -6.71 32.36 21.80
N GLY A 690 -8.00 32.05 21.75
CA GLY A 690 -9.04 33.08 21.77
C GLY A 690 -8.77 33.97 22.98
N ASN A 691 -8.54 35.26 22.74
CA ASN A 691 -7.87 36.13 23.70
C ASN A 691 -8.82 36.60 24.83
N THR A 692 -9.16 35.69 25.74
CA THR A 692 -9.96 35.93 26.94
C THR A 692 -9.16 35.60 28.20
N GLY A 693 -8.10 36.37 28.44
CA GLY A 693 -7.49 36.43 29.76
C GLY A 693 -8.46 36.99 30.82
N SER A 694 -8.25 36.60 32.07
CA SER A 694 -8.62 37.41 33.25
C SER A 694 -10.11 37.53 33.67
N VAL A 695 -11.02 36.61 33.29
CA VAL A 695 -12.35 36.49 33.98
C VAL A 695 -12.77 35.04 34.25
N VAL A 696 -12.07 34.33 35.14
CA VAL A 696 -12.54 33.05 35.73
C VAL A 696 -12.61 33.16 37.26
N LEU A 697 -13.35 34.17 37.72
CA LEU A 697 -13.65 34.38 39.15
C LEU A 697 -14.98 35.16 39.30
N GLY A 698 -16.01 34.72 38.57
CA GLY A 698 -17.28 35.45 38.49
C GLY A 698 -18.52 34.75 37.91
N MET A 699 -18.45 33.46 37.50
CA MET A 699 -19.61 32.75 36.89
C MET A 699 -20.10 31.52 37.68
N ALA A 700 -19.85 31.48 38.99
CA ALA A 700 -20.34 30.40 39.88
C ALA A 700 -21.74 30.68 40.51
N LEU A 701 -22.39 31.80 40.19
CA LEU A 701 -23.53 32.33 40.96
C LEU A 701 -24.86 32.53 40.20
N VAL A 702 -24.91 32.28 38.89
CA VAL A 702 -26.14 32.50 38.09
C VAL A 702 -27.03 31.25 37.99
N ALA A 703 -26.48 30.05 38.23
CA ALA A 703 -27.18 28.77 38.04
C ALA A 703 -28.29 28.45 39.08
N ILE A 704 -28.40 29.22 40.17
CA ILE A 704 -29.30 28.90 41.30
C ILE A 704 -30.67 29.60 41.22
N VAL A 705 -30.82 30.65 40.40
CA VAL A 705 -32.07 31.45 40.35
C VAL A 705 -33.14 30.86 39.41
N LEU A 706 -32.74 30.05 38.42
CA LEU A 706 -33.65 29.52 37.38
C LEU A 706 -34.42 28.24 37.75
N LEU A 707 -34.35 27.76 39.00
CA LEU A 707 -35.15 26.63 39.50
C LEU A 707 -36.36 27.05 40.37
N ALA A 708 -36.60 28.36 40.56
CA ALA A 708 -37.74 28.87 41.34
C ALA A 708 -38.94 29.35 40.48
N GLY A 709 -38.81 29.40 39.16
CA GLY A 709 -39.88 29.87 38.25
C GLY A 709 -40.92 28.83 37.83
N GLY A 710 -40.79 27.58 38.29
CA GLY A 710 -41.49 26.41 37.73
C GLY A 710 -42.93 26.13 38.21
N MET A 711 -43.55 27.01 39.01
CA MET A 711 -44.91 26.80 39.53
C MET A 711 -45.73 28.10 39.64
N LEU A 712 -46.44 28.51 38.57
CA LEU A 712 -47.65 29.36 38.70
C LEU A 712 -48.51 29.50 37.41
N VAL A 713 -48.67 28.43 36.63
CA VAL A 713 -49.62 28.41 35.48
C VAL A 713 -50.68 27.32 35.65
N LYS A 714 -51.66 27.57 36.51
CA LYS A 714 -52.92 26.79 36.51
C LYS A 714 -54.10 27.58 37.08
N THR A 715 -55.25 27.41 36.42
CA THR A 715 -56.62 27.85 36.77
C THR A 715 -57.02 29.31 36.53
N ALA A 716 -58.11 29.45 35.76
CA ALA A 716 -59.08 30.57 35.70
C ALA A 716 -58.61 31.94 35.16
N LYS A 717 -59.40 32.70 34.39
CA LYS A 717 -60.73 32.52 33.74
C LYS A 717 -60.78 33.60 32.60
N LYS A 718 -61.72 33.70 31.64
CA LYS A 718 -63.17 33.40 31.58
C LYS A 718 -63.64 33.53 30.11
N ARG A 719 -64.87 33.06 29.81
CA ARG A 719 -65.85 33.53 28.78
C ARG A 719 -65.35 34.63 27.81
N PHE A 720 -65.53 34.48 26.50
CA PHE A 720 -66.83 34.18 25.85
C PHE A 720 -66.81 33.01 24.87
#